data_AF-A0A7K3GFA1-F1
#
_entry.id   AF-A0A7K3GFA1-F1
#
_cell.length_a   1.000
_cell.length_b   1.000
_cell.length_c   1.000
_cell.angle_alpha   90.00
_cell.angle_beta   90.00
_cell.angle_gamma   90.00
#
_symmetry.space_group_name_H-M   'P 1'
#
loop_
_entity.id
_entity.type
_entity.pdbx_description
1 polymer ?
#
loop_
_entity_poly.entity_id
_entity_poly.type
_entity_poly.pdbx_seq_one_letter_code
_entity_poly.pdbx_strand_id
1 'polypeptide(L)'
;MTEKPATRTAADTDTERDEPIAVVGMSCRLPGADGPAAFWELLSGGVSAIGDVPGDRWAEGAPSALARGGFLDAVADFDAAFFGISPREAAAMDPQQRLVLELAWEALEDAGIVPGSLRGSRTSVFVGTLRDDYTNLLYQYGAEAVTQHTMTGVNRGVIANRVSYLLGLHGPSLTVDSAQSSSLVAVHLACESLRNGESTAALAAGVNLNLLAENTVTEQRFGALSRDGVTYAFDARADGFVPGEGGGVLVLKPLRRAVADGDRIYGVIRGSAVNNDGTTDGLTVPSPAAQEQVILAAHARAGVAAEEVQYVELHGTGTPVGDPVEAAALGAALGTGRGAEQALRVGSVKTNIGHLEGAAGIAGLIKTLLSLHHRLLPPILNFSRANPAIDLDALGLAVQREPSAWPDPERPLVAGVSSFGMGGTNCHVVVAQPPAVNGVEDKATGSHPALLPWVVSGAGPEALRAQAARLAAFVSARDAAGEPVPSADIAWSLATARTVHSHRCVVLGSDRSALLDGLRACAEGRTAPGVVTGAATPGKTAFLFTGQGAQRAGMGMELYDTFPVFAEAFDEACAALDPHLDQPIAHTIRTGQHLDQTLYTQPALFAVEVALYRLVESFGVRPDFVAGHSIGEITAAHIAGVFDLTDAARLVTTRARLMQNATPGGTMIAIQAD
;
A
#
# COMPACT_ATOMS: atom_id res chain seq x y z
N MET A 1 20.14 -23.06 -18.26
CA MET A 1 20.37 -22.75 -19.69
C MET A 1 20.37 -21.25 -19.83
N THR A 2 21.46 -20.68 -20.33
CA THR A 2 21.64 -19.23 -20.51
C THR A 2 20.88 -18.79 -21.76
N GLU A 3 19.75 -18.11 -21.58
CA GLU A 3 19.05 -17.44 -22.66
C GLU A 3 19.88 -16.27 -23.18
N LYS A 4 20.05 -16.23 -24.50
CA LYS A 4 20.64 -15.09 -25.23
C LYS A 4 19.72 -13.88 -25.12
N PRO A 5 20.24 -12.65 -24.99
CA PRO A 5 19.41 -11.45 -25.03
C PRO A 5 18.86 -11.26 -26.46
N ALA A 6 17.54 -11.18 -26.58
CA ALA A 6 16.87 -10.84 -27.82
C ALA A 6 17.23 -9.41 -28.26
N THR A 7 17.50 -9.23 -29.54
CA THR A 7 17.89 -7.96 -30.14
C THR A 7 16.65 -7.08 -30.29
N ARG A 8 16.56 -6.00 -29.49
CA ARG A 8 15.44 -5.03 -29.53
C ARG A 8 15.44 -4.23 -30.84
N THR A 9 14.28 -4.01 -31.43
CA THR A 9 14.11 -3.19 -32.65
C THR A 9 13.75 -1.74 -32.29
N ALA A 10 13.99 -0.79 -33.19
CA ALA A 10 13.74 0.64 -32.96
C ALA A 10 12.25 1.00 -32.74
N ALA A 11 11.32 0.19 -33.28
CA ALA A 11 9.89 0.36 -33.05
C ALA A 11 9.46 -0.04 -31.62
N ASP A 12 10.11 -1.05 -31.05
CA ASP A 12 9.91 -1.52 -29.66
C ASP A 12 10.42 -0.51 -28.62
N THR A 13 11.37 0.35 -29.02
CA THR A 13 11.91 1.41 -28.16
C THR A 13 11.08 2.70 -28.19
N ASP A 14 10.24 2.90 -29.19
CA ASP A 14 9.34 4.05 -29.28
C ASP A 14 8.08 3.79 -28.45
N THR A 15 7.52 2.58 -28.52
CA THR A 15 6.36 2.16 -27.73
C THR A 15 6.61 2.08 -26.21
N GLU A 16 7.86 1.88 -25.79
CA GLU A 16 8.22 1.88 -24.36
C GLU A 16 8.43 3.30 -23.78
N ARG A 17 8.84 4.29 -24.60
CA ARG A 17 9.05 5.68 -24.12
C ARG A 17 7.74 6.40 -23.85
N ASP A 18 6.70 6.07 -24.61
CA ASP A 18 5.36 6.63 -24.45
C ASP A 18 4.46 5.74 -23.57
N GLU A 19 5.04 4.74 -22.87
CA GLU A 19 4.28 3.85 -22.00
C GLU A 19 3.61 4.65 -20.85
N PRO A 20 2.29 4.53 -20.67
CA PRO A 20 1.61 5.14 -19.53
C PRO A 20 2.04 4.53 -18.20
N ILE A 21 2.05 5.34 -17.13
CA ILE A 21 2.49 4.91 -15.80
C ILE A 21 1.27 4.74 -14.89
N ALA A 22 1.07 3.54 -14.38
CA ALA A 22 -0.01 3.22 -13.46
C ALA A 22 0.33 3.68 -12.04
N VAL A 23 -0.65 4.26 -11.36
CA VAL A 23 -0.61 4.50 -9.91
C VAL A 23 -1.30 3.33 -9.22
N VAL A 24 -0.50 2.47 -8.57
CA VAL A 24 -0.97 1.19 -8.02
C VAL A 24 -1.21 1.22 -6.51
N GLY A 25 -0.66 2.22 -5.82
CA GLY A 25 -0.90 2.46 -4.40
C GLY A 25 -0.66 3.92 -4.03
N MET A 26 -1.28 4.37 -2.95
CA MET A 26 -1.07 5.71 -2.42
C MET A 26 -1.22 5.76 -0.90
N SER A 27 -0.57 6.72 -0.28
CA SER A 27 -0.78 7.09 1.12
C SER A 27 -0.66 8.61 1.27
N CYS A 28 -1.25 9.14 2.33
CA CYS A 28 -1.08 10.55 2.69
C CYS A 28 -1.36 10.79 4.17
N ARG A 29 -0.69 11.80 4.74
CA ARG A 29 -1.01 12.42 6.02
C ARG A 29 -1.22 13.89 5.77
N LEU A 30 -2.45 14.34 5.94
CA LEU A 30 -2.90 15.68 5.60
C LEU A 30 -3.73 16.23 6.77
N PRO A 31 -3.89 17.56 6.88
CA PRO A 31 -4.71 18.15 7.94
C PRO A 31 -6.13 17.58 7.92
N GLY A 32 -6.57 17.04 9.06
CA GLY A 32 -7.87 16.38 9.20
C GLY A 32 -8.04 15.04 8.46
N ALA A 33 -6.96 14.48 7.88
CA ALA A 33 -7.04 13.24 7.10
C ALA A 33 -5.79 12.35 7.26
N ASP A 34 -6.01 11.19 7.89
CA ASP A 34 -5.00 10.19 8.24
C ASP A 34 -4.89 9.07 7.19
N GLY A 35 -5.02 9.42 5.91
CA GLY A 35 -4.98 8.47 4.78
C GLY A 35 -5.91 8.83 3.62
N PRO A 36 -5.80 8.15 2.47
CA PRO A 36 -6.57 8.48 1.26
C PRO A 36 -8.09 8.40 1.46
N ALA A 37 -8.58 7.42 2.24
CA ALA A 37 -10.01 7.29 2.53
C ALA A 37 -10.54 8.45 3.39
N ALA A 38 -9.85 8.80 4.48
CA ALA A 38 -10.22 9.95 5.30
C ALA A 38 -10.14 11.27 4.51
N PHE A 39 -9.17 11.38 3.61
CA PHE A 39 -9.02 12.53 2.74
C PHE A 39 -10.18 12.63 1.73
N TRP A 40 -10.63 11.50 1.17
CA TRP A 40 -11.81 11.48 0.32
C TRP A 40 -13.08 11.93 1.05
N GLU A 41 -13.31 11.45 2.28
CA GLU A 41 -14.46 11.89 3.09
C GLU A 41 -14.43 13.40 3.36
N LEU A 42 -13.25 13.95 3.69
CA LEU A 42 -13.05 15.39 3.88
C LEU A 42 -13.37 16.18 2.61
N LEU A 43 -12.85 15.72 1.45
CA LEU A 43 -13.04 16.38 0.16
C LEU A 43 -14.50 16.32 -0.32
N SER A 44 -15.10 15.12 -0.32
CA SER A 44 -16.46 14.89 -0.79
C SER A 44 -17.51 15.55 0.11
N GLY A 45 -17.22 15.66 1.41
CA GLY A 45 -18.02 16.43 2.37
C GLY A 45 -17.85 17.96 2.27
N GLY A 46 -16.90 18.46 1.46
CA GLY A 46 -16.63 19.88 1.33
C GLY A 46 -16.09 20.52 2.62
N VAL A 47 -15.30 19.77 3.39
CA VAL A 47 -14.79 20.21 4.69
C VAL A 47 -13.46 20.94 4.54
N SER A 48 -13.28 22.02 5.32
CA SER A 48 -12.00 22.72 5.49
C SER A 48 -11.32 22.25 6.77
N ALA A 49 -10.05 21.87 6.65
CA ALA A 49 -9.17 21.52 7.76
C ALA A 49 -8.29 22.70 8.21
N ILE A 50 -8.57 23.92 7.76
CA ILE A 50 -7.90 25.12 8.26
C ILE A 50 -8.41 25.45 9.66
N GLY A 51 -7.56 25.23 10.66
CA GLY A 51 -7.84 25.48 12.07
C GLY A 51 -6.91 26.52 12.69
N ASP A 52 -7.04 26.72 14.00
CA ASP A 52 -6.07 27.48 14.78
C ASP A 52 -4.74 26.73 14.85
N VAL A 53 -3.62 27.46 15.02
CA VAL A 53 -2.31 26.83 15.21
C VAL A 53 -2.32 25.98 16.49
N PRO A 54 -1.85 24.72 16.47
CA PRO A 54 -1.74 23.90 17.68
C PRO A 54 -0.88 24.58 18.76
N GLY A 55 -1.33 24.56 20.02
CA GLY A 55 -0.68 25.28 21.12
C GLY A 55 0.73 24.77 21.49
N ASP A 56 1.07 23.55 21.08
CA ASP A 56 2.37 22.90 21.27
C ASP A 56 3.28 23.00 20.03
N ARG A 57 2.83 23.67 18.96
CA ARG A 57 3.56 23.75 17.70
C ARG A 57 4.90 24.48 17.82
N TRP A 58 4.92 25.58 18.55
CA TRP A 58 6.11 26.40 18.75
C TRP A 58 6.27 26.77 20.22
N ALA A 59 7.50 27.11 20.61
CA ALA A 59 7.78 27.59 21.96
C ALA A 59 6.97 28.86 22.29
N GLU A 60 6.63 29.03 23.56
CA GLU A 60 5.92 30.23 24.02
C GLU A 60 6.71 31.50 23.69
N GLY A 61 6.04 32.49 23.09
CA GLY A 61 6.68 33.73 22.64
C GLY A 61 7.41 33.64 21.29
N ALA A 62 7.36 32.49 20.59
CA ALA A 62 7.88 32.39 19.24
C ALA A 62 7.21 33.40 18.30
N PRO A 63 7.97 34.09 17.43
CA PRO A 63 7.43 35.11 16.54
C PRO A 63 6.67 34.44 15.39
N SER A 64 5.37 34.15 15.60
CA SER A 64 4.48 33.67 14.54
C SER A 64 3.62 34.79 13.97
N ALA A 65 3.48 34.78 12.65
CA ALA A 65 2.57 35.63 11.91
C ALA A 65 1.23 34.95 11.59
N LEU A 66 1.09 33.65 11.91
CA LEU A 66 -0.10 32.86 11.59
C LEU A 66 -1.01 32.70 12.80
N ALA A 67 -2.29 33.03 12.60
CA ALA A 67 -3.35 32.63 13.52
C ALA A 67 -3.96 31.27 13.15
N ARG A 68 -3.99 30.94 11.85
CA ARG A 68 -4.67 29.76 11.30
C ARG A 68 -3.85 29.07 10.21
N GLY A 69 -3.98 27.76 10.10
CA GLY A 69 -3.29 26.95 9.10
C GLY A 69 -3.81 25.51 9.04
N GLY A 70 -3.33 24.74 8.07
CA GLY A 70 -3.57 23.30 8.00
C GLY A 70 -2.44 22.54 8.69
N PHE A 71 -2.68 22.00 9.89
CA PHE A 71 -1.67 21.31 10.68
C PHE A 71 -1.97 19.81 10.83
N LEU A 72 -0.92 19.01 10.92
CA LEU A 72 -1.01 17.64 11.40
C LEU A 72 -1.10 17.64 12.93
N ASP A 73 -1.79 16.64 13.49
CA ASP A 73 -2.00 16.55 14.95
C ASP A 73 -0.71 16.24 15.70
N ALA A 74 0.13 15.34 15.17
CA ALA A 74 1.33 14.87 15.85
C ALA A 74 2.51 14.69 14.87
N VAL A 75 3.33 15.74 14.70
CA VAL A 75 4.55 15.69 13.87
C VAL A 75 5.76 15.07 14.57
N ALA A 76 5.68 14.88 15.89
CA ALA A 76 6.77 14.35 16.70
C ALA A 76 6.73 12.82 16.84
N ASP A 77 5.55 12.21 16.65
CA ASP A 77 5.32 10.78 16.86
C ASP A 77 5.95 9.95 15.73
N PHE A 78 6.54 8.82 16.10
CA PHE A 78 7.19 7.90 15.16
C PHE A 78 7.49 6.55 15.79
N ASP A 79 7.10 5.45 15.14
CA ASP A 79 7.47 4.10 15.59
C ASP A 79 8.91 3.74 15.16
N ALA A 80 9.88 4.27 15.89
CA ALA A 80 11.29 4.07 15.57
C ALA A 80 11.69 2.58 15.58
N ALA A 81 11.14 1.78 16.50
CA ALA A 81 11.48 0.38 16.64
C ALA A 81 11.01 -0.46 15.45
N PHE A 82 9.84 -0.15 14.89
CA PHE A 82 9.33 -0.77 13.67
C PHE A 82 10.30 -0.64 12.49
N PHE A 83 10.93 0.54 12.34
CA PHE A 83 11.90 0.82 11.29
C PHE A 83 13.35 0.46 11.65
N GLY A 84 13.58 -0.18 12.81
CA GLY A 84 14.92 -0.56 13.27
C GLY A 84 15.81 0.64 13.62
N ILE A 85 15.21 1.77 13.99
CA ILE A 85 15.88 3.02 14.33
C ILE A 85 15.94 3.16 15.85
N SER A 86 17.13 3.51 16.37
CA SER A 86 17.29 3.72 17.81
C SER A 86 16.58 5.00 18.28
N PRO A 87 16.09 5.07 19.54
CA PRO A 87 15.46 6.29 20.05
C PRO A 87 16.34 7.54 19.93
N ARG A 88 17.66 7.39 20.08
CA ARG A 88 18.62 8.49 19.97
C ARG A 88 18.77 8.99 18.53
N GLU A 89 18.71 8.08 17.54
CA GLU A 89 18.72 8.46 16.14
C GLU A 89 17.39 9.12 15.75
N ALA A 90 16.26 8.53 16.14
CA ALA A 90 14.93 9.07 15.85
C ALA A 90 14.75 10.50 16.37
N ALA A 91 15.26 10.79 17.58
CA ALA A 91 15.23 12.14 18.16
C ALA A 91 16.07 13.17 17.39
N ALA A 92 17.04 12.75 16.58
CA ALA A 92 17.85 13.64 15.73
C ALA A 92 17.35 13.67 14.28
N MET A 93 16.36 12.86 13.91
CA MET A 93 15.80 12.80 12.56
C MET A 93 14.78 13.91 12.36
N ASP A 94 14.88 14.62 11.24
CA ASP A 94 13.83 15.50 10.73
C ASP A 94 12.50 14.72 10.68
N PRO A 95 11.42 15.22 11.31
CA PRO A 95 10.06 14.70 11.16
C PRO A 95 9.65 14.37 9.72
N GLN A 96 10.14 15.11 8.72
CA GLN A 96 9.89 14.81 7.32
C GLN A 96 10.45 13.44 6.89
N GLN A 97 11.63 13.04 7.39
CA GLN A 97 12.19 11.71 7.12
C GLN A 97 11.32 10.62 7.74
N ARG A 98 10.84 10.85 8.96
CA ARG A 98 9.99 9.91 9.71
C ARG A 98 8.66 9.69 9.00
N LEU A 99 8.00 10.79 8.64
CA LEU A 99 6.71 10.75 7.95
C LEU A 99 6.81 10.05 6.59
N VAL A 100 7.85 10.33 5.80
CA VAL A 100 8.02 9.67 4.49
C VAL A 100 8.28 8.17 4.63
N LEU A 101 8.94 7.70 5.71
CA LEU A 101 9.11 6.26 5.97
C LEU A 101 7.76 5.57 6.22
N GLU A 102 6.93 6.17 7.07
CA GLU A 102 5.58 5.65 7.37
C GLU A 102 4.71 5.65 6.12
N LEU A 103 4.64 6.79 5.41
CA LEU A 103 3.86 6.90 4.18
C LEU A 103 4.34 5.93 3.10
N ALA A 104 5.65 5.73 2.94
CA ALA A 104 6.16 4.78 1.96
C ALA A 104 5.75 3.34 2.29
N TRP A 105 5.77 2.97 3.58
CA TRP A 105 5.30 1.67 4.01
C TRP A 105 3.79 1.49 3.73
N GLU A 106 2.98 2.47 4.10
CA GLU A 106 1.54 2.44 3.90
C GLU A 106 1.14 2.41 2.42
N ALA A 107 1.84 3.16 1.56
CA ALA A 107 1.56 3.18 0.13
C ALA A 107 1.84 1.81 -0.51
N LEU A 108 2.86 1.09 -0.02
CA LEU A 108 3.15 -0.28 -0.46
C LEU A 108 2.09 -1.27 0.04
N GLU A 109 1.61 -1.13 1.28
CA GLU A 109 0.50 -1.96 1.78
C GLU A 109 -0.82 -1.70 1.03
N ASP A 110 -1.08 -0.45 0.66
CA ASP A 110 -2.21 -0.04 -0.19
C ASP A 110 -2.11 -0.60 -1.62
N ALA A 111 -0.88 -0.71 -2.15
CA ALA A 111 -0.59 -1.39 -3.42
C ALA A 111 -0.68 -2.92 -3.32
N GLY A 112 -0.81 -3.50 -2.12
CA GLY A 112 -0.72 -4.95 -1.92
C GLY A 112 0.68 -5.53 -2.11
N ILE A 113 1.72 -4.68 -2.07
CA ILE A 113 3.11 -5.08 -2.25
C ILE A 113 3.75 -5.28 -0.89
N VAL A 114 4.22 -6.49 -0.60
CA VAL A 114 5.00 -6.77 0.61
C VAL A 114 6.35 -6.05 0.51
N PRO A 115 6.69 -5.09 1.40
CA PRO A 115 7.92 -4.30 1.29
C PRO A 115 9.20 -5.13 1.15
N GLY A 116 9.29 -6.26 1.86
CA GLY A 116 10.43 -7.18 1.78
C GLY A 116 10.65 -7.81 0.40
N SER A 117 9.62 -7.88 -0.45
CA SER A 117 9.71 -8.41 -1.83
C SER A 117 10.46 -7.46 -2.78
N LEU A 118 10.60 -6.18 -2.42
CA LEU A 118 11.31 -5.18 -3.23
C LEU A 118 12.82 -5.17 -2.97
N ARG A 119 13.32 -5.88 -1.96
CA ARG A 119 14.75 -5.91 -1.65
C ARG A 119 15.55 -6.42 -2.84
N GLY A 120 16.60 -5.70 -3.23
CA GLY A 120 17.41 -6.03 -4.40
C GLY A 120 16.84 -5.50 -5.73
N SER A 121 15.62 -4.96 -5.75
CA SER A 121 14.99 -4.46 -6.98
C SER A 121 15.52 -3.09 -7.39
N ARG A 122 15.37 -2.75 -8.67
CA ARG A 122 15.60 -1.40 -9.20
C ARG A 122 14.39 -0.50 -8.97
N THR A 123 13.89 -0.44 -7.74
CA THR A 123 12.83 0.51 -7.38
C THR A 123 13.46 1.85 -7.05
N SER A 124 13.00 2.94 -7.68
CA SER A 124 13.48 4.29 -7.38
C SER A 124 12.67 5.00 -6.31
N VAL A 125 13.27 6.02 -5.68
CA VAL A 125 12.62 6.90 -4.71
C VAL A 125 12.90 8.36 -5.07
N PHE A 126 11.85 9.11 -5.37
CA PHE A 126 11.93 10.55 -5.65
C PHE A 126 11.08 11.30 -4.64
N VAL A 127 11.68 12.20 -3.86
CA VAL A 127 10.96 12.96 -2.82
C VAL A 127 11.05 14.45 -3.09
N GLY A 128 9.91 15.11 -3.22
CA GLY A 128 9.80 16.57 -3.26
C GLY A 128 9.71 17.16 -1.86
N THR A 129 10.62 18.07 -1.53
CA THR A 129 10.54 18.92 -0.33
C THR A 129 11.28 20.23 -0.61
N LEU A 130 10.97 21.29 0.14
CA LEU A 130 11.67 22.56 0.03
C LEU A 130 12.22 23.06 1.36
N ARG A 131 11.58 22.76 2.50
CA ARG A 131 11.97 23.28 3.82
C ARG A 131 13.01 22.41 4.52
N ASP A 132 13.87 23.04 5.32
CA ASP A 132 14.83 22.41 6.22
C ASP A 132 14.69 22.90 7.67
N ASP A 133 13.46 23.23 8.09
CA ASP A 133 13.13 23.81 9.40
C ASP A 133 13.80 23.11 10.58
N TYR A 134 13.77 21.78 10.58
CA TYR A 134 14.34 21.00 11.68
C TYR A 134 15.87 21.15 11.78
N THR A 135 16.55 21.37 10.65
CA THR A 135 17.97 21.71 10.62
C THR A 135 18.21 23.03 11.34
N ASN A 136 17.41 24.05 11.02
CA ASN A 136 17.54 25.39 11.60
C ASN A 136 17.22 25.36 13.10
N LEU A 137 16.13 24.69 13.51
CA LEU A 137 15.78 24.48 14.91
C LEU A 137 16.91 23.79 15.67
N LEU A 138 17.49 22.72 15.12
CA LEU A 138 18.59 22.00 15.77
C LEU A 138 19.79 22.93 16.03
N TYR A 139 20.16 23.77 15.05
CA TYR A 139 21.30 24.68 15.22
C TYR A 139 21.01 25.86 16.16
N GLN A 140 19.75 26.23 16.40
CA GLN A 140 19.40 27.21 17.44
C GLN A 140 19.77 26.74 18.85
N TYR A 141 19.80 25.43 19.10
CA TYR A 141 20.24 24.84 20.37
C TYR A 141 21.77 24.75 20.51
N GLY A 142 22.54 25.25 19.54
CA GLY A 142 23.99 25.32 19.59
C GLY A 142 24.70 23.97 19.40
N ALA A 143 26.01 23.96 19.65
CA ALA A 143 26.86 22.80 19.34
C ALA A 143 26.55 21.55 20.18
N GLU A 144 25.94 21.70 21.35
CA GLU A 144 25.57 20.58 22.23
C GLU A 144 24.40 19.73 21.67
N ALA A 145 23.56 20.31 20.82
CA ALA A 145 22.48 19.59 20.13
C ALA A 145 22.99 18.74 18.95
N VAL A 146 24.23 18.98 18.50
CA VAL A 146 24.85 18.21 17.42
C VAL A 146 25.33 16.87 17.98
N THR A 147 24.82 15.79 17.40
CA THR A 147 25.20 14.41 17.75
C THR A 147 25.77 13.69 16.53
N GLN A 148 26.28 12.47 16.74
CA GLN A 148 26.72 11.59 15.65
C GLN A 148 25.60 11.29 14.62
N HIS A 149 24.33 11.46 15.00
CA HIS A 149 23.18 11.20 14.12
C HIS A 149 22.78 12.44 13.31
N THR A 150 23.18 13.65 13.72
CA THR A 150 22.72 14.92 13.11
C THR A 150 22.94 14.95 11.60
N MET A 151 24.14 14.57 11.12
CA MET A 151 24.45 14.63 9.68
C MET A 151 23.47 13.81 8.82
N THR A 152 23.03 12.65 9.29
CA THR A 152 22.05 11.83 8.56
C THR A 152 20.60 12.18 8.93
N GLY A 153 20.39 12.74 10.11
CA GLY A 153 19.07 13.08 10.64
C GLY A 153 18.46 14.32 9.99
N VAL A 154 19.27 15.32 9.60
CA VAL A 154 18.73 16.59 9.08
C VAL A 154 19.04 16.85 7.59
N ASN A 155 19.84 16.01 6.95
CA ASN A 155 20.17 16.18 5.54
C ASN A 155 18.95 15.82 4.65
N ARG A 156 18.45 16.79 3.87
CA ARG A 156 17.30 16.62 2.97
C ARG A 156 17.47 15.48 1.96
N GLY A 157 18.68 15.22 1.47
CA GLY A 157 18.96 14.10 0.56
C GLY A 157 18.74 12.72 1.21
N VAL A 158 18.80 12.65 2.55
CA VAL A 158 18.56 11.40 3.28
C VAL A 158 17.07 11.04 3.35
N ILE A 159 16.15 11.97 3.10
CA ILE A 159 14.70 11.67 3.09
C ILE A 159 14.39 10.54 2.09
N ALA A 160 14.82 10.67 0.82
CA ALA A 160 14.68 9.61 -0.16
C ALA A 160 15.58 8.39 0.17
N ASN A 161 16.84 8.64 0.52
CA ASN A 161 17.83 7.57 0.68
C ASN A 161 17.53 6.64 1.85
N ARG A 162 16.87 7.12 2.91
CA ARG A 162 16.49 6.31 4.07
C ARG A 162 15.39 5.32 3.70
N VAL A 163 14.44 5.68 2.84
CA VAL A 163 13.45 4.75 2.27
C VAL A 163 14.15 3.67 1.45
N SER A 164 15.05 4.07 0.55
CA SER A 164 15.85 3.13 -0.25
C SER A 164 16.68 2.19 0.62
N TYR A 165 17.30 2.70 1.68
CA TYR A 165 18.09 1.92 2.63
C TYR A 165 17.23 0.91 3.41
N LEU A 166 16.10 1.35 3.96
CA LEU A 166 15.17 0.51 4.72
C LEU A 166 14.66 -0.67 3.87
N LEU A 167 14.22 -0.37 2.65
CA LEU A 167 13.61 -1.34 1.74
C LEU A 167 14.65 -2.14 0.94
N GLY A 168 15.93 -1.75 0.97
CA GLY A 168 17.01 -2.38 0.22
C GLY A 168 16.87 -2.20 -1.30
N LEU A 169 16.54 -0.98 -1.74
CA LEU A 169 16.30 -0.64 -3.14
C LEU A 169 17.58 -0.20 -3.85
N HIS A 170 17.65 -0.47 -5.15
CA HIS A 170 18.83 -0.17 -5.99
C HIS A 170 18.51 0.75 -7.19
N GLY A 171 17.32 1.34 -7.26
CA GLY A 171 17.01 2.37 -8.25
C GLY A 171 17.52 3.76 -7.85
N PRO A 172 17.42 4.77 -8.74
CA PRO A 172 17.68 6.17 -8.41
C PRO A 172 16.95 6.62 -7.13
N SER A 173 17.66 7.33 -6.25
CA SER A 173 17.14 7.78 -4.97
C SER A 173 17.59 9.22 -4.73
N LEU A 174 16.66 10.19 -4.82
CA LEU A 174 17.01 11.60 -4.69
C LEU A 174 15.87 12.47 -4.17
N THR A 175 16.26 13.57 -3.54
CA THR A 175 15.37 14.64 -3.10
C THR A 175 15.41 15.78 -4.12
N VAL A 176 14.24 16.32 -4.46
CA VAL A 176 14.05 17.39 -5.45
C VAL A 176 13.54 18.64 -4.75
N ASP A 177 14.20 19.77 -5.02
CA ASP A 177 13.74 21.10 -4.62
C ASP A 177 13.56 21.97 -5.86
N SER A 178 12.29 22.18 -6.22
CA SER A 178 11.85 23.18 -7.20
C SER A 178 10.79 24.09 -6.57
N ALA A 179 10.93 24.37 -5.27
CA ALA A 179 9.95 25.05 -4.45
C ALA A 179 8.56 24.36 -4.47
N GLN A 180 7.47 25.08 -4.74
CA GLN A 180 6.10 24.56 -4.67
C GLN A 180 5.81 23.45 -5.72
N SER A 181 6.61 23.36 -6.80
CA SER A 181 6.48 22.29 -7.79
C SER A 181 7.21 20.99 -7.42
N SER A 182 7.98 20.97 -6.32
CA SER A 182 8.88 19.86 -5.95
C SER A 182 8.27 18.47 -6.09
N SER A 183 7.08 18.24 -5.53
CA SER A 183 6.45 16.92 -5.57
C SER A 183 5.97 16.50 -6.96
N LEU A 184 5.45 17.40 -7.80
CA LEU A 184 5.11 17.02 -9.19
C LEU A 184 6.36 16.82 -10.05
N VAL A 185 7.44 17.56 -9.79
CA VAL A 185 8.72 17.29 -10.44
C VAL A 185 9.28 15.93 -10.00
N ALA A 186 9.13 15.55 -8.73
CA ALA A 186 9.48 14.21 -8.24
C ALA A 186 8.66 13.11 -8.94
N VAL A 187 7.35 13.32 -9.14
CA VAL A 187 6.49 12.42 -9.94
C VAL A 187 6.94 12.36 -11.39
N HIS A 188 7.27 13.49 -12.01
CA HIS A 188 7.80 13.55 -13.37
C HIS A 188 9.08 12.71 -13.50
N LEU A 189 10.07 12.92 -12.63
CA LEU A 189 11.32 12.16 -12.64
C LEU A 189 11.10 10.66 -12.39
N ALA A 190 10.16 10.29 -11.52
CA ALA A 190 9.78 8.90 -11.31
C ALA A 190 9.20 8.27 -12.59
N CYS A 191 8.33 8.98 -13.30
CA CYS A 191 7.79 8.51 -14.59
C CYS A 191 8.89 8.36 -15.64
N GLU A 192 9.81 9.33 -15.74
CA GLU A 192 10.92 9.26 -16.70
C GLU A 192 11.88 8.11 -16.38
N SER A 193 12.18 7.86 -15.10
CA SER A 193 13.02 6.73 -14.69
C SER A 193 12.40 5.38 -15.05
N LEU A 194 11.07 5.26 -14.97
CA LEU A 194 10.33 4.06 -15.39
C LEU A 194 10.32 3.91 -16.92
N ARG A 195 10.00 4.96 -17.67
CA ARG A 195 9.99 4.97 -19.15
C ARG A 195 11.37 4.65 -19.74
N ASN A 196 12.43 5.14 -19.11
CA ASN A 196 13.81 4.86 -19.52
C ASN A 196 14.31 3.48 -19.08
N GLY A 197 13.52 2.73 -18.29
CA GLY A 197 13.87 1.40 -17.79
C GLY A 197 14.96 1.37 -16.72
N GLU A 198 15.39 2.54 -16.22
CA GLU A 198 16.30 2.66 -15.05
C GLU A 198 15.65 2.00 -13.84
N SER A 199 14.35 2.21 -13.69
CA SER A 199 13.54 1.66 -12.61
C SER A 199 12.49 0.67 -13.09
N THR A 200 12.16 -0.27 -12.21
CA THR A 200 11.09 -1.27 -12.44
C THR A 200 9.78 -0.93 -11.74
N ALA A 201 9.88 -0.12 -10.69
CA ALA A 201 8.80 0.50 -9.93
C ALA A 201 9.36 1.79 -9.33
N ALA A 202 8.52 2.72 -8.90
CA ALA A 202 8.97 3.95 -8.25
C ALA A 202 8.07 4.35 -7.09
N LEU A 203 8.69 4.91 -6.06
CA LEU A 203 8.02 5.68 -5.02
C LEU A 203 8.23 7.16 -5.34
N ALA A 204 7.15 7.89 -5.56
CA ALA A 204 7.17 9.34 -5.73
C ALA A 204 6.46 9.99 -4.53
N ALA A 205 7.14 10.90 -3.85
CA ALA A 205 6.66 11.48 -2.60
C ALA A 205 6.73 13.01 -2.60
N GLY A 206 5.93 13.62 -1.74
CA GLY A 206 6.04 15.02 -1.36
C GLY A 206 5.85 15.16 0.14
N VAL A 207 6.66 15.98 0.81
CA VAL A 207 6.50 16.26 2.24
C VAL A 207 6.83 17.73 2.55
N ASN A 208 6.04 18.32 3.45
CA ASN A 208 6.28 19.65 4.02
C ASN A 208 5.75 19.71 5.45
N LEU A 209 6.53 20.24 6.39
CA LEU A 209 6.11 20.44 7.78
C LEU A 209 6.48 21.85 8.25
N ASN A 210 5.57 22.50 8.96
CA ASN A 210 5.73 23.88 9.45
C ASN A 210 6.28 23.83 10.87
N LEU A 211 7.60 23.68 11.01
CA LEU A 211 8.24 23.47 12.33
C LEU A 211 8.83 24.76 12.90
N LEU A 212 9.28 25.69 12.05
CA LEU A 212 9.92 26.94 12.47
C LEU A 212 8.98 28.15 12.31
N ALA A 213 8.66 28.83 13.42
CA ALA A 213 7.70 29.94 13.45
C ALA A 213 8.12 31.12 12.55
N GLU A 214 9.43 31.38 12.44
CA GLU A 214 10.03 32.47 11.68
C GLU A 214 9.73 32.41 10.18
N ASN A 215 9.45 31.22 9.65
CA ASN A 215 9.03 31.06 8.25
C ASN A 215 7.70 31.78 7.99
N THR A 216 6.79 31.74 8.94
CA THR A 216 5.48 32.40 8.84
C THR A 216 5.66 33.92 8.74
N VAL A 217 6.61 34.49 9.48
CA VAL A 217 6.96 35.92 9.42
C VAL A 217 7.60 36.25 8.08
N THR A 218 8.45 35.36 7.56
CA THR A 218 9.08 35.53 6.25
C THR A 218 8.01 35.58 5.15
N GLU A 219 7.06 34.65 5.16
CA GLU A 219 5.94 34.59 4.21
C GLU A 219 5.01 35.79 4.32
N GLN A 220 4.72 36.24 5.55
CA GLN A 220 3.93 37.44 5.79
C GLN A 220 4.61 38.68 5.20
N ARG A 221 5.92 38.84 5.43
CA ARG A 221 6.72 39.95 4.89
C ARG A 221 6.89 39.88 3.38
N PHE A 222 6.93 38.66 2.84
CA PHE A 222 6.92 38.42 1.40
C PHE A 222 5.56 38.79 0.77
N GLY A 223 4.50 38.89 1.57
CA GLY A 223 3.15 39.22 1.10
C GLY A 223 2.40 38.03 0.49
N ALA A 224 2.83 36.80 0.84
CA ALA A 224 2.24 35.56 0.32
C ALA A 224 0.98 35.11 1.08
N LEU A 225 0.85 35.51 2.35
CA LEU A 225 -0.18 35.00 3.24
C LEU A 225 -1.50 35.75 3.11
N SER A 226 -2.60 34.99 3.10
CA SER A 226 -3.95 35.56 3.23
C SER A 226 -4.11 36.25 4.57
N ARG A 227 -4.70 37.44 4.57
CA ARG A 227 -4.99 38.22 5.79
C ARG A 227 -6.18 37.66 6.55
N ASP A 228 -7.10 37.04 5.83
CA ASP A 228 -8.31 36.41 6.39
C ASP A 228 -8.02 35.01 6.97
N GLY A 229 -6.84 34.45 6.69
CA GLY A 229 -6.52 33.07 7.03
C GLY A 229 -7.39 32.07 6.24
N VAL A 230 -7.75 32.42 5.00
CA VAL A 230 -8.58 31.60 4.10
C VAL A 230 -8.01 31.67 2.68
N THR A 231 -7.91 30.53 2.00
CA THR A 231 -7.46 30.52 0.58
C THR A 231 -8.67 30.71 -0.34
N TYR A 232 -8.65 31.80 -1.13
CA TYR A 232 -9.74 32.23 -2.03
C TYR A 232 -9.38 32.03 -3.51
N ALA A 233 -9.01 30.81 -3.91
CA ALA A 233 -8.60 30.49 -5.27
C ALA A 233 -9.67 30.90 -6.32
N PHE A 234 -9.25 31.74 -7.28
CA PHE A 234 -10.01 32.36 -8.37
C PHE A 234 -11.14 33.33 -7.95
N ASP A 235 -11.37 33.53 -6.66
CA ASP A 235 -12.41 34.43 -6.15
C ASP A 235 -11.93 35.88 -6.11
N ALA A 236 -12.86 36.84 -6.19
CA ALA A 236 -12.56 38.27 -6.09
C ALA A 236 -11.89 38.71 -4.77
N ARG A 237 -11.92 37.86 -3.73
CA ARG A 237 -11.26 38.08 -2.44
C ARG A 237 -9.84 37.51 -2.36
N ALA A 238 -9.32 36.89 -3.41
CA ALA A 238 -7.95 36.38 -3.48
C ALA A 238 -6.93 37.41 -2.95
N ASP A 239 -6.29 37.10 -1.82
CA ASP A 239 -5.34 37.98 -1.12
C ASP A 239 -4.06 37.26 -0.66
N GLY A 240 -3.92 35.97 -0.95
CA GLY A 240 -2.82 35.12 -0.51
C GLY A 240 -3.26 33.69 -0.19
N PHE A 241 -2.32 32.86 0.20
CA PHE A 241 -2.58 31.48 0.62
C PHE A 241 -2.55 31.33 2.14
N VAL A 242 -3.09 30.19 2.62
CA VAL A 242 -2.94 29.74 4.01
C VAL A 242 -1.91 28.62 4.05
N PRO A 243 -0.88 28.65 4.91
CA PRO A 243 0.09 27.58 5.01
C PRO A 243 -0.53 26.28 5.48
N GLY A 244 -0.06 25.17 4.90
CA GLY A 244 -0.42 23.83 5.31
C GLY A 244 0.81 22.93 5.43
N GLU A 245 0.66 21.81 6.12
CA GLU A 245 1.68 20.76 6.23
C GLU A 245 1.09 19.38 5.97
N GLY A 246 1.95 18.43 5.64
CA GLY A 246 1.55 17.07 5.31
C GLY A 246 2.47 16.44 4.28
N GLY A 247 2.07 15.26 3.82
CA GLY A 247 2.77 14.57 2.76
C GLY A 247 1.93 13.47 2.12
N GLY A 248 2.44 12.96 1.00
CA GLY A 248 1.86 11.82 0.30
C GLY A 248 2.90 11.05 -0.49
N VAL A 249 2.64 9.77 -0.70
CA VAL A 249 3.48 8.86 -1.49
C VAL A 249 2.61 8.13 -2.51
N LEU A 250 3.11 7.98 -3.73
CA LEU A 250 2.52 7.16 -4.79
C LEU A 250 3.46 6.01 -5.14
N VAL A 251 2.88 4.83 -5.33
CA VAL A 251 3.56 3.67 -5.92
C VAL A 251 3.25 3.62 -7.40
N LEU A 252 4.30 3.69 -8.22
CA LEU A 252 4.21 3.78 -9.67
C LEU A 252 4.83 2.55 -10.33
N LYS A 253 4.15 2.03 -11.37
CA LYS A 253 4.67 0.98 -12.25
C LYS A 253 4.36 1.32 -13.71
N PRO A 254 5.15 0.84 -14.68
CA PRO A 254 4.71 0.84 -16.08
C PRO A 254 3.37 0.11 -16.19
N LEU A 255 2.39 0.66 -16.92
CA LEU A 255 1.02 0.15 -16.94
C LEU A 255 0.96 -1.33 -17.34
N ARG A 256 1.78 -1.77 -18.30
CA ARG A 256 1.82 -3.18 -18.72
C ARG A 256 2.18 -4.11 -17.57
N ARG A 257 3.08 -3.67 -16.70
CA ARG A 257 3.54 -4.43 -15.54
C ARG A 257 2.48 -4.43 -14.46
N ALA A 258 1.82 -3.29 -14.22
CA ALA A 258 0.74 -3.23 -13.24
C ALA A 258 -0.39 -4.21 -13.59
N VAL A 259 -0.77 -4.28 -14.88
CA VAL A 259 -1.76 -5.24 -15.36
C VAL A 259 -1.27 -6.68 -15.25
N ALA A 260 0.00 -6.96 -15.60
CA ALA A 260 0.58 -8.30 -15.50
C ALA A 260 0.70 -8.81 -14.06
N ASP A 261 1.02 -7.91 -13.12
CA ASP A 261 1.14 -8.19 -11.70
C ASP A 261 -0.26 -8.29 -11.02
N GLY A 262 -1.34 -7.94 -11.74
CA GLY A 262 -2.71 -7.95 -11.19
C GLY A 262 -2.96 -6.83 -10.18
N ASP A 263 -2.21 -5.73 -10.26
CA ASP A 263 -2.33 -4.62 -9.33
C ASP A 263 -3.67 -3.88 -9.52
N ARG A 264 -4.21 -3.37 -8.41
CA ARG A 264 -5.24 -2.34 -8.48
C ARG A 264 -4.64 -1.06 -9.05
N ILE A 265 -5.35 -0.38 -9.95
CA ILE A 265 -4.90 0.87 -10.57
C ILE A 265 -5.89 1.98 -10.25
N TYR A 266 -5.46 3.01 -9.53
CA TYR A 266 -6.30 4.18 -9.22
C TYR A 266 -6.47 5.11 -10.42
N GLY A 267 -5.44 5.19 -11.25
CA GLY A 267 -5.38 6.04 -12.43
C GLY A 267 -4.06 5.86 -13.15
N VAL A 268 -3.94 6.48 -14.32
CA VAL A 268 -2.78 6.35 -15.19
C VAL A 268 -2.24 7.74 -15.52
N ILE A 269 -0.97 7.96 -15.22
CA ILE A 269 -0.23 9.15 -15.66
C ILE A 269 0.13 8.95 -17.14
N ARG A 270 -0.52 9.71 -18.00
CA ARG A 270 -0.36 9.63 -19.46
C ARG A 270 0.86 10.43 -19.92
N GLY A 271 1.09 11.58 -19.33
CA GLY A 271 2.20 12.47 -19.69
C GLY A 271 2.46 13.50 -18.62
N SER A 272 3.66 14.07 -18.62
CA SER A 272 4.02 15.19 -17.77
C SER A 272 5.12 16.04 -18.42
N ALA A 273 5.16 17.32 -18.06
CA ALA A 273 6.19 18.23 -18.52
C ALA A 273 6.64 19.17 -17.39
N VAL A 274 7.90 19.57 -17.47
CA VAL A 274 8.54 20.55 -16.58
C VAL A 274 9.23 21.59 -17.46
N ASN A 275 9.05 22.87 -17.15
CA ASN A 275 9.79 23.97 -17.79
C ASN A 275 10.16 25.05 -16.75
N ASN A 276 10.62 26.21 -17.23
CA ASN A 276 10.90 27.36 -16.39
C ASN A 276 10.37 28.65 -17.03
N ASP A 277 9.91 29.59 -16.20
CA ASP A 277 9.42 30.91 -16.60
C ASP A 277 10.47 31.76 -17.32
N GLY A 278 11.76 31.51 -17.07
CA GLY A 278 12.84 32.29 -17.66
C GLY A 278 12.90 33.70 -17.06
N THR A 279 13.01 34.71 -17.92
CA THR A 279 13.04 36.11 -17.50
C THR A 279 11.64 36.71 -17.51
N THR A 280 11.15 37.10 -16.33
CA THR A 280 9.89 37.82 -16.12
C THR A 280 10.18 39.19 -15.47
N ASP A 281 9.14 39.97 -15.16
CA ASP A 281 9.27 41.31 -14.54
C ASP A 281 9.85 41.26 -13.11
N GLY A 282 9.98 40.08 -12.52
CA GLY A 282 10.68 39.83 -11.27
C GLY A 282 10.80 38.34 -11.00
N LEU A 283 11.81 37.92 -10.23
CA LEU A 283 12.12 36.50 -10.00
C LEU A 283 10.91 35.62 -9.62
N THR A 284 9.98 36.20 -8.86
CA THR A 284 8.81 35.49 -8.32
C THR A 284 7.50 35.83 -9.05
N VAL A 285 7.57 36.56 -10.17
CA VAL A 285 6.41 36.90 -11.00
C VAL A 285 6.23 35.77 -12.03
N PRO A 286 5.08 35.08 -12.03
CA PRO A 286 4.85 33.94 -12.92
C PRO A 286 4.68 34.36 -14.38
N SER A 287 5.00 33.46 -15.32
CA SER A 287 4.85 33.69 -16.77
C SER A 287 3.64 32.96 -17.35
N PRO A 288 2.60 33.68 -17.85
CA PRO A 288 1.45 33.05 -18.51
C PRO A 288 1.86 32.17 -19.69
N ALA A 289 2.82 32.62 -20.50
CA ALA A 289 3.28 31.89 -21.68
C ALA A 289 4.04 30.61 -21.31
N ALA A 290 4.84 30.64 -20.24
CA ALA A 290 5.53 29.43 -19.78
C ALA A 290 4.56 28.41 -19.18
N GLN A 291 3.54 28.86 -18.44
CA GLN A 291 2.48 27.99 -17.92
C GLN A 291 1.65 27.37 -19.06
N GLU A 292 1.28 28.14 -20.09
CA GLU A 292 0.62 27.63 -21.28
C GLU A 292 1.49 26.56 -21.96
N GLN A 293 2.79 26.84 -22.15
CA GLN A 293 3.73 25.92 -22.80
C GLN A 293 3.91 24.61 -22.03
N VAL A 294 4.00 24.62 -20.70
CA VAL A 294 4.15 23.38 -19.93
C VAL A 294 2.88 22.53 -19.98
N ILE A 295 1.70 23.16 -19.97
CA ILE A 295 0.41 22.47 -20.13
C ILE A 295 0.37 21.81 -21.52
N LEU A 296 0.61 22.57 -22.58
CA LEU A 296 0.62 22.05 -23.96
C LEU A 296 1.65 20.92 -24.13
N ALA A 297 2.85 21.06 -23.57
CA ALA A 297 3.89 20.03 -23.64
C ALA A 297 3.50 18.74 -22.92
N ALA A 298 2.85 18.84 -21.76
CA ALA A 298 2.37 17.67 -21.01
C ALA A 298 1.25 16.94 -21.79
N HIS A 299 0.33 17.69 -22.40
CA HIS A 299 -0.73 17.15 -23.26
C HIS A 299 -0.20 16.49 -24.53
N ALA A 300 0.78 17.12 -25.18
CA ALA A 300 1.45 16.56 -26.36
C ALA A 300 2.13 15.22 -26.02
N ARG A 301 2.85 15.15 -24.89
CA ARG A 301 3.47 13.90 -24.39
C ARG A 301 2.43 12.85 -23.99
N ALA A 302 1.28 13.26 -23.48
CA ALA A 302 0.20 12.35 -23.10
C ALA A 302 -0.55 11.77 -24.32
N GLY A 303 -0.42 12.40 -25.49
CA GLY A 303 -1.27 12.13 -26.65
C GLY A 303 -2.74 12.40 -26.35
N VAL A 304 -3.03 13.47 -25.61
CA VAL A 304 -4.38 13.85 -25.14
C VAL A 304 -4.73 15.22 -25.71
N ALA A 305 -5.82 15.29 -26.47
CA ALA A 305 -6.34 16.54 -27.00
C ALA A 305 -6.98 17.41 -25.90
N ALA A 306 -7.01 18.73 -26.13
CA ALA A 306 -7.51 19.69 -25.15
C ALA A 306 -8.96 19.37 -24.73
N GLU A 307 -9.83 19.03 -25.69
CA GLU A 307 -11.25 18.70 -25.52
C GLU A 307 -11.53 17.36 -24.81
N GLU A 308 -10.50 16.53 -24.58
CA GLU A 308 -10.62 15.31 -23.78
C GLU A 308 -10.50 15.58 -22.29
N VAL A 309 -9.86 16.70 -21.91
CA VAL A 309 -9.68 17.09 -20.51
C VAL A 309 -10.99 17.61 -19.95
N GLN A 310 -11.40 17.07 -18.82
CA GLN A 310 -12.66 17.47 -18.18
C GLN A 310 -12.45 18.27 -16.90
N TYR A 311 -11.31 18.06 -16.23
CA TYR A 311 -10.98 18.70 -14.96
C TYR A 311 -9.51 19.10 -14.91
N VAL A 312 -9.20 20.23 -14.28
CA VAL A 312 -7.83 20.57 -13.87
C VAL A 312 -7.79 20.92 -12.40
N GLU A 313 -6.94 20.19 -11.67
CA GLU A 313 -6.51 20.57 -10.34
C GLU A 313 -5.43 21.66 -10.46
N LEU A 314 -5.79 22.86 -10.04
CA LEU A 314 -4.99 24.06 -10.19
C LEU A 314 -3.81 24.08 -9.21
N HIS A 315 -2.80 24.88 -9.55
CA HIS A 315 -1.90 25.43 -8.54
C HIS A 315 -2.68 26.34 -7.58
N GLY A 316 -3.54 27.23 -8.08
CA GLY A 316 -4.66 27.86 -7.35
C GLY A 316 -4.36 28.27 -5.91
N THR A 317 -3.41 29.18 -5.74
CA THR A 317 -2.97 29.66 -4.41
C THR A 317 -3.83 30.79 -3.85
N GLY A 318 -4.79 31.33 -4.60
CA GLY A 318 -5.62 32.44 -4.11
C GLY A 318 -4.86 33.76 -4.08
N THR A 319 -3.87 33.92 -4.97
CA THR A 319 -3.04 35.13 -4.99
C THR A 319 -3.56 36.12 -6.04
N PRO A 320 -3.56 37.44 -5.76
CA PRO A 320 -4.06 38.45 -6.71
C PRO A 320 -3.36 38.43 -8.07
N VAL A 321 -2.08 38.04 -8.11
CA VAL A 321 -1.24 38.02 -9.32
C VAL A 321 -1.25 36.63 -9.97
N GLY A 322 -1.12 35.55 -9.17
CA GLY A 322 -1.00 34.20 -9.71
C GLY A 322 -2.29 33.66 -10.31
N ASP A 323 -3.43 33.92 -9.67
CA ASP A 323 -4.72 33.37 -10.13
C ASP A 323 -5.10 33.84 -11.54
N PRO A 324 -5.00 35.14 -11.92
CA PRO A 324 -5.25 35.56 -13.29
C PRO A 324 -4.26 35.01 -14.31
N VAL A 325 -2.98 34.87 -13.93
CA VAL A 325 -1.94 34.30 -14.79
C VAL A 325 -2.23 32.84 -15.11
N GLU A 326 -2.58 32.05 -14.08
CA GLU A 326 -2.94 30.64 -14.25
C GLU A 326 -4.21 30.46 -15.07
N ALA A 327 -5.25 31.25 -14.80
CA ALA A 327 -6.50 31.17 -15.56
C ALA A 327 -6.30 31.52 -17.04
N ALA A 328 -5.51 32.55 -17.35
CA ALA A 328 -5.20 32.92 -18.73
C ALA A 328 -4.41 31.82 -19.46
N ALA A 329 -3.37 31.27 -18.82
CA ALA A 329 -2.58 30.18 -19.37
C ALA A 329 -3.42 28.92 -19.63
N LEU A 330 -4.30 28.57 -18.68
CA LEU A 330 -5.18 27.42 -18.81
C LEU A 330 -6.24 27.61 -19.89
N GLY A 331 -6.85 28.80 -19.97
CA GLY A 331 -7.83 29.12 -21.01
C GLY A 331 -7.22 29.11 -22.41
N ALA A 332 -5.99 29.62 -22.57
CA ALA A 332 -5.27 29.56 -23.83
C ALA A 332 -4.97 28.10 -24.24
N ALA A 333 -4.45 27.29 -23.31
CA ALA A 333 -4.03 25.91 -23.60
C ALA A 333 -5.21 24.94 -23.79
N LEU A 334 -6.25 25.03 -22.96
CA LEU A 334 -7.31 24.01 -22.86
C LEU A 334 -8.73 24.56 -23.02
N GLY A 335 -8.93 25.88 -22.88
CA GLY A 335 -10.23 26.53 -22.90
C GLY A 335 -10.76 26.91 -24.28
N THR A 336 -9.85 27.12 -25.24
CA THR A 336 -10.17 27.58 -26.60
C THR A 336 -11.21 26.69 -27.28
N GLY A 337 -12.31 27.29 -27.75
CA GLY A 337 -13.37 26.60 -28.50
C GLY A 337 -14.42 25.89 -27.64
N ARG A 338 -14.34 25.98 -26.30
CA ARG A 338 -15.35 25.40 -25.40
C ARG A 338 -16.55 26.34 -25.23
N GLY A 339 -17.76 25.81 -25.36
CA GLY A 339 -18.98 26.49 -24.94
C GLY A 339 -19.23 26.34 -23.43
N ALA A 340 -20.19 27.09 -22.88
CA ALA A 340 -20.49 27.10 -21.44
C ALA A 340 -20.80 25.71 -20.85
N GLU A 341 -21.49 24.84 -21.60
CA GLU A 341 -21.81 23.47 -21.16
C GLU A 341 -20.60 22.52 -21.19
N GLN A 342 -19.56 22.86 -21.96
CA GLN A 342 -18.33 22.07 -22.13
C GLN A 342 -17.13 22.74 -21.45
N ALA A 343 -17.35 23.78 -20.65
CA ALA A 343 -16.32 24.52 -19.96
C ALA A 343 -15.46 23.57 -19.10
N LEU A 344 -14.15 23.77 -19.13
CA LEU A 344 -13.21 22.97 -18.37
C LEU A 344 -13.45 23.17 -16.87
N ARG A 345 -13.70 22.09 -16.13
CA ARG A 345 -13.87 22.20 -14.68
C ARG A 345 -12.54 22.45 -14.00
N VAL A 346 -12.52 23.33 -13.02
CA VAL A 346 -11.32 23.64 -12.24
C VAL A 346 -11.59 23.60 -10.74
N GLY A 347 -10.60 23.18 -9.97
CA GLY A 347 -10.63 23.16 -8.51
C GLY A 347 -9.24 23.27 -7.90
N SER A 348 -9.17 23.49 -6.59
CA SER A 348 -7.90 23.53 -5.84
C SER A 348 -8.11 22.91 -4.46
N VAL A 349 -7.26 21.96 -4.10
CA VAL A 349 -7.20 21.29 -2.80
C VAL A 349 -6.78 22.25 -1.69
N LYS A 350 -6.10 23.36 -2.04
CA LYS A 350 -5.57 24.32 -1.08
C LYS A 350 -6.66 25.03 -0.29
N THR A 351 -7.87 25.07 -0.83
CA THR A 351 -9.03 25.61 -0.12
C THR A 351 -9.48 24.74 1.05
N ASN A 352 -9.11 23.46 1.06
CA ASN A 352 -9.46 22.49 2.09
C ASN A 352 -8.34 22.37 3.14
N ILE A 353 -7.09 22.22 2.71
CA ILE A 353 -5.96 21.84 3.58
C ILE A 353 -4.82 22.86 3.62
N GLY A 354 -4.97 23.98 2.91
CA GLY A 354 -3.93 24.99 2.79
C GLY A 354 -2.88 24.63 1.74
N HIS A 355 -1.87 25.48 1.64
CA HIS A 355 -0.76 25.30 0.73
C HIS A 355 0.36 24.51 1.40
N LEU A 356 0.45 23.23 1.05
CA LEU A 356 1.48 22.30 1.55
C LEU A 356 2.86 22.48 0.88
N GLU A 357 3.13 23.66 0.34
CA GLU A 357 4.43 24.01 -0.24
C GLU A 357 5.00 22.91 -1.19
N GLY A 358 6.15 22.30 -0.84
CA GLY A 358 6.80 21.25 -1.64
C GLY A 358 5.94 19.99 -1.83
N ALA A 359 4.97 19.74 -0.95
CA ALA A 359 4.00 18.65 -1.02
C ALA A 359 2.65 19.05 -1.66
N ALA A 360 2.46 20.30 -2.07
CA ALA A 360 1.18 20.75 -2.61
C ALA A 360 0.77 20.01 -3.89
N GLY A 361 1.75 19.70 -4.74
CA GLY A 361 1.56 18.96 -5.98
C GLY A 361 1.02 17.54 -5.77
N ILE A 362 1.65 16.77 -4.87
CA ILE A 362 1.20 15.39 -4.58
C ILE A 362 -0.19 15.37 -3.96
N ALA A 363 -0.53 16.34 -3.10
CA ALA A 363 -1.88 16.44 -2.52
C ALA A 363 -2.96 16.67 -3.59
N GLY A 364 -2.70 17.57 -4.55
CA GLY A 364 -3.58 17.80 -5.70
C GLY A 364 -3.70 16.56 -6.61
N LEU A 365 -2.59 15.86 -6.83
CA LEU A 365 -2.59 14.62 -7.61
C LEU A 365 -3.37 13.49 -6.93
N ILE A 366 -3.23 13.31 -5.62
CA ILE A 366 -4.01 12.34 -4.84
C ILE A 366 -5.50 12.68 -4.89
N LYS A 367 -5.89 13.94 -4.68
CA LYS A 367 -7.29 14.39 -4.85
C LYS A 367 -7.83 14.03 -6.24
N THR A 368 -7.04 14.26 -7.28
CA THR A 368 -7.44 13.98 -8.66
C THR A 368 -7.61 12.48 -8.92
N LEU A 369 -6.68 11.65 -8.42
CA LEU A 369 -6.75 10.19 -8.51
C LEU A 369 -7.96 9.64 -7.74
N LEU A 370 -8.25 10.16 -6.55
CA LEU A 370 -9.46 9.79 -5.80
C LEU A 370 -10.74 10.22 -6.54
N SER A 371 -10.74 11.40 -7.17
CA SER A 371 -11.86 11.88 -7.98
C SER A 371 -12.13 11.01 -9.21
N LEU A 372 -11.06 10.46 -9.83
CA LEU A 372 -11.17 9.47 -10.90
C LEU A 372 -11.71 8.13 -10.37
N HIS A 373 -11.16 7.65 -9.25
CA HIS A 373 -11.53 6.39 -8.63
C HIS A 373 -13.01 6.36 -8.20
N HIS A 374 -13.47 7.42 -7.54
CA HIS A 374 -14.86 7.57 -7.09
C HIS A 374 -15.78 8.17 -8.16
N ARG A 375 -15.24 8.55 -9.33
CA ARG A 375 -15.97 9.17 -10.46
C ARG A 375 -16.82 10.38 -10.04
N LEU A 376 -16.30 11.18 -9.11
CA LEU A 376 -16.96 12.37 -8.55
C LEU A 376 -15.94 13.50 -8.41
N LEU A 377 -16.34 14.73 -8.72
CA LEU A 377 -15.54 15.93 -8.52
C LEU A 377 -15.97 16.63 -7.21
N PRO A 378 -15.06 16.77 -6.22
CA PRO A 378 -15.36 17.48 -4.98
C PRO A 378 -15.38 19.01 -5.19
N PRO A 379 -16.08 19.76 -4.33
CA PRO A 379 -16.17 21.21 -4.45
C PRO A 379 -14.85 21.89 -4.08
N ILE A 380 -14.53 22.98 -4.78
CA ILE A 380 -13.61 24.01 -4.29
C ILE A 380 -14.31 24.86 -3.24
N LEU A 381 -13.63 25.14 -2.14
CA LEU A 381 -14.20 25.94 -1.06
C LEU A 381 -13.94 27.43 -1.29
N ASN A 382 -14.67 28.26 -0.56
CA ASN A 382 -14.47 29.71 -0.47
C ASN A 382 -14.69 30.48 -1.78
N PHE A 383 -15.16 29.87 -2.86
CA PHE A 383 -15.51 30.55 -4.10
C PHE A 383 -16.95 31.04 -4.11
N SER A 384 -17.14 32.34 -4.34
CA SER A 384 -18.43 33.03 -4.41
C SER A 384 -18.62 33.78 -5.73
N ARG A 385 -17.60 34.52 -6.17
CA ARG A 385 -17.61 35.30 -7.41
C ARG A 385 -16.20 35.36 -7.98
N ALA A 386 -16.08 35.16 -9.28
CA ALA A 386 -14.81 35.24 -9.99
C ALA A 386 -14.11 36.58 -9.76
N ASN A 387 -12.78 36.53 -9.67
CA ASN A 387 -11.95 37.71 -9.72
C ASN A 387 -12.23 38.50 -11.01
N PRO A 388 -12.47 39.83 -10.97
CA PRO A 388 -12.74 40.62 -12.18
C PRO A 388 -11.64 40.57 -13.25
N ALA A 389 -10.41 40.20 -12.89
CA ALA A 389 -9.32 39.96 -13.83
C ALA A 389 -9.40 38.59 -14.53
N ILE A 390 -10.37 37.75 -14.18
CA ILE A 390 -10.58 36.40 -14.71
C ILE A 390 -11.97 36.33 -15.34
N ASP A 391 -12.03 36.44 -16.66
CA ASP A 391 -13.25 36.20 -17.42
C ASP A 391 -13.40 34.70 -17.71
N LEU A 392 -14.01 33.97 -16.75
CA LEU A 392 -14.16 32.51 -16.82
C LEU A 392 -14.88 32.06 -18.09
N ASP A 393 -15.94 32.76 -18.50
CA ASP A 393 -16.73 32.41 -19.67
C ASP A 393 -15.91 32.59 -20.96
N ALA A 394 -15.18 33.72 -21.08
CA ALA A 394 -14.31 33.96 -22.24
C ALA A 394 -13.11 32.98 -22.30
N LEU A 395 -12.66 32.49 -21.14
CA LEU A 395 -11.58 31.51 -21.01
C LEU A 395 -12.07 30.06 -21.14
N GLY A 396 -13.38 29.81 -21.27
CA GLY A 396 -13.94 28.46 -21.35
C GLY A 396 -13.74 27.63 -20.08
N LEU A 397 -13.70 28.28 -18.91
CA LEU A 397 -13.44 27.68 -17.60
C LEU A 397 -14.69 27.73 -16.71
N ALA A 398 -14.86 26.71 -15.85
CA ALA A 398 -15.93 26.71 -14.86
C ALA A 398 -15.43 26.15 -13.51
N VAL A 399 -15.63 26.91 -12.44
CA VAL A 399 -15.22 26.51 -11.09
C VAL A 399 -16.14 25.41 -10.54
N GLN A 400 -15.56 24.33 -10.00
CA GLN A 400 -16.30 23.21 -9.41
C GLN A 400 -16.84 23.57 -8.02
N ARG A 401 -18.03 24.17 -7.93
CA ARG A 401 -18.56 24.71 -6.66
C ARG A 401 -19.29 23.71 -5.76
N GLU A 402 -19.83 22.66 -6.35
CA GLU A 402 -20.70 21.68 -5.69
C GLU A 402 -20.18 20.27 -6.01
N PRO A 403 -20.33 19.27 -5.12
CA PRO A 403 -20.01 17.90 -5.49
C PRO A 403 -20.85 17.46 -6.71
N SER A 404 -20.22 16.98 -7.77
CA SER A 404 -20.94 16.51 -8.97
C SER A 404 -20.24 15.36 -9.67
N ALA A 405 -20.97 14.65 -10.52
CA ALA A 405 -20.35 13.79 -11.52
C ALA A 405 -19.42 14.60 -12.44
N TRP A 406 -18.55 13.90 -13.16
CA TRP A 406 -17.71 14.49 -14.20
C TRP A 406 -18.59 15.08 -15.33
N PRO A 407 -18.16 16.14 -16.02
CA PRO A 407 -18.94 16.80 -17.08
C PRO A 407 -19.45 15.85 -18.17
N ASP A 408 -18.63 14.88 -18.57
CA ASP A 408 -18.98 13.85 -19.55
C ASP A 408 -18.51 12.48 -19.03
N PRO A 409 -19.35 11.81 -18.21
CA PRO A 409 -18.96 10.57 -17.53
C PRO A 409 -18.86 9.38 -18.49
N GLU A 410 -19.46 9.46 -19.69
CA GLU A 410 -19.45 8.38 -20.68
C GLU A 410 -18.13 8.35 -21.48
N ARG A 411 -17.40 9.47 -21.53
CA ARG A 411 -16.05 9.54 -22.09
C ARG A 411 -15.00 9.10 -21.06
N PRO A 412 -13.82 8.64 -21.52
CA PRO A 412 -12.68 8.46 -20.64
C PRO A 412 -12.44 9.71 -19.80
N LEU A 413 -12.42 9.55 -18.47
CA LEU A 413 -12.15 10.64 -17.56
C LEU A 413 -10.66 11.01 -17.63
N VAL A 414 -10.38 12.27 -17.97
CA VAL A 414 -9.02 12.81 -18.09
C VAL A 414 -8.94 14.14 -17.35
N ALA A 415 -7.87 14.32 -16.58
CA ALA A 415 -7.60 15.52 -15.82
C ALA A 415 -6.14 15.97 -15.91
N GLY A 416 -5.92 17.27 -15.70
CA GLY A 416 -4.61 17.85 -15.50
C GLY A 416 -4.36 18.21 -14.03
N VAL A 417 -3.10 18.23 -13.61
CA VAL A 417 -2.67 18.70 -12.29
C VAL A 417 -1.49 19.64 -12.47
N SER A 418 -1.64 20.89 -12.01
CA SER A 418 -0.62 21.94 -12.12
C SER A 418 0.06 22.23 -10.80
N SER A 419 1.37 22.46 -10.83
CA SER A 419 2.08 23.11 -9.70
C SER A 419 3.20 24.00 -10.22
N PHE A 420 3.22 25.25 -9.76
CA PHE A 420 4.13 26.29 -10.22
C PHE A 420 4.98 26.79 -9.05
N GLY A 421 6.29 26.64 -9.16
CA GLY A 421 7.25 27.06 -8.15
C GLY A 421 7.57 28.55 -8.25
N MET A 422 7.77 29.21 -7.11
CA MET A 422 8.08 30.64 -7.05
C MET A 422 9.40 31.03 -7.73
N GLY A 423 10.30 30.08 -7.98
CA GLY A 423 11.52 30.29 -8.77
C GLY A 423 11.33 30.12 -10.29
N GLY A 424 10.07 29.99 -10.73
CA GLY A 424 9.66 29.87 -12.12
C GLY A 424 9.61 28.44 -12.67
N THR A 425 9.99 27.42 -11.89
CA THR A 425 9.88 26.03 -12.36
C THR A 425 8.42 25.58 -12.34
N ASN A 426 7.89 25.20 -13.49
CA ASN A 426 6.50 24.77 -13.61
C ASN A 426 6.43 23.28 -13.91
N CYS A 427 5.42 22.59 -13.38
CA CYS A 427 5.13 21.20 -13.72
C CYS A 427 3.63 21.02 -13.97
N HIS A 428 3.31 20.27 -15.02
CA HIS A 428 1.95 19.82 -15.32
C HIS A 428 1.92 18.31 -15.59
N VAL A 429 0.95 17.62 -15.01
CA VAL A 429 0.76 16.17 -15.15
C VAL A 429 -0.63 15.88 -15.69
N VAL A 430 -0.72 15.05 -16.72
CA VAL A 430 -1.98 14.57 -17.31
C VAL A 430 -2.27 13.16 -16.80
N VAL A 431 -3.41 12.99 -16.15
CA VAL A 431 -3.89 11.72 -15.59
C VAL A 431 -5.22 11.31 -16.20
N ALA A 432 -5.42 10.01 -16.36
CA ALA A 432 -6.66 9.43 -16.87
C ALA A 432 -7.15 8.29 -15.96
N GLN A 433 -8.43 7.96 -16.08
CA GLN A 433 -8.99 6.76 -15.46
C GLN A 433 -8.20 5.51 -15.89
N PRO A 434 -8.17 4.45 -15.05
CA PRO A 434 -7.57 3.18 -15.44
C PRO A 434 -8.23 2.60 -16.71
N PRO A 435 -7.50 1.81 -17.51
CA PRO A 435 -8.12 1.06 -18.59
C PRO A 435 -9.21 0.16 -18.03
N ALA A 436 -10.28 -0.07 -18.80
CA ALA A 436 -11.27 -1.06 -18.44
C ALA A 436 -10.58 -2.43 -18.40
N VAL A 437 -10.31 -2.92 -17.19
CA VAL A 437 -9.95 -4.31 -17.01
C VAL A 437 -11.26 -5.05 -17.25
N ASN A 438 -11.40 -5.68 -18.42
CA ASN A 438 -12.51 -6.59 -18.67
C ASN A 438 -12.61 -7.48 -17.45
N GLY A 439 -13.74 -7.37 -16.74
CA GLY A 439 -13.90 -7.96 -15.42
C GLY A 439 -13.33 -9.36 -15.46
N VAL A 440 -12.38 -9.64 -14.57
CA VAL A 440 -12.06 -11.03 -14.26
C VAL A 440 -13.43 -11.62 -13.95
N GLU A 441 -13.96 -12.45 -14.86
CA GLU A 441 -15.22 -13.12 -14.63
C GLU A 441 -15.14 -13.63 -13.21
N ASP A 442 -16.09 -13.20 -12.39
CA ASP A 442 -16.21 -13.63 -11.01
C ASP A 442 -16.19 -15.15 -11.11
N LYS A 443 -15.02 -15.76 -10.84
CA LYS A 443 -14.82 -17.19 -11.02
C LYS A 443 -15.64 -17.79 -9.90
N ALA A 444 -16.91 -17.95 -10.21
CA ALA A 444 -17.92 -18.35 -9.27
C ALA A 444 -17.49 -19.66 -8.65
N THR A 445 -17.47 -19.64 -7.32
CA THR A 445 -17.82 -20.78 -6.47
C THR A 445 -16.97 -22.03 -6.69
N GLY A 446 -15.66 -21.92 -6.47
CA GLY A 446 -15.01 -23.02 -5.77
C GLY A 446 -15.65 -23.12 -4.38
N SER A 447 -15.98 -24.32 -3.91
CA SER A 447 -16.33 -24.54 -2.50
C SER A 447 -15.19 -23.97 -1.66
N HIS A 448 -15.42 -22.83 -0.99
CA HIS A 448 -14.44 -22.33 -0.03
C HIS A 448 -14.23 -23.41 1.05
N PRO A 449 -13.01 -23.55 1.59
CA PRO A 449 -12.80 -24.43 2.73
C PRO A 449 -13.81 -24.06 3.82
N ALA A 450 -14.36 -25.06 4.51
CA ALA A 450 -15.31 -24.82 5.60
C ALA A 450 -14.72 -23.95 6.73
N LEU A 451 -13.41 -23.75 6.75
CA LEU A 451 -12.67 -22.97 7.75
C LEU A 451 -11.70 -21.99 7.07
N LEU A 452 -11.82 -20.69 7.36
CA LEU A 452 -10.95 -19.65 6.84
C LEU A 452 -9.95 -19.15 7.90
N PRO A 453 -8.67 -18.96 7.55
CA PRO A 453 -7.67 -18.37 8.44
C PRO A 453 -7.54 -16.85 8.20
N TRP A 454 -7.94 -16.04 9.18
CA TRP A 454 -7.58 -14.62 9.23
C TRP A 454 -6.29 -14.44 10.02
N VAL A 455 -5.20 -14.18 9.29
CA VAL A 455 -3.86 -14.00 9.87
C VAL A 455 -3.61 -12.52 10.11
N VAL A 456 -3.34 -12.14 11.35
CA VAL A 456 -2.90 -10.79 11.71
C VAL A 456 -1.57 -10.86 12.45
N SER A 457 -0.71 -9.87 12.20
CA SER A 457 0.59 -9.81 12.85
C SER A 457 0.97 -8.38 13.23
N GLY A 458 1.87 -8.23 14.20
CA GLY A 458 2.44 -6.95 14.60
C GLY A 458 3.89 -7.10 15.07
N ALA A 459 4.65 -6.00 15.02
CA ALA A 459 6.04 -5.96 15.49
C ALA A 459 6.17 -6.08 17.03
N GLY A 460 5.05 -6.00 17.74
CA GLY A 460 4.92 -6.23 19.17
C GLY A 460 3.49 -6.62 19.55
N PRO A 461 3.23 -7.00 20.82
CA PRO A 461 1.90 -7.36 21.29
C PRO A 461 0.86 -6.25 21.10
N GLU A 462 1.24 -4.99 21.33
CA GLU A 462 0.35 -3.84 21.18
C GLU A 462 -0.01 -3.58 19.72
N ALA A 463 0.97 -3.62 18.81
CA ALA A 463 0.75 -3.51 17.37
C ALA A 463 -0.15 -4.64 16.83
N LEU A 464 0.02 -5.87 17.32
CA LEU A 464 -0.85 -7.00 16.98
C LEU A 464 -2.31 -6.73 17.39
N ARG A 465 -2.51 -6.25 18.63
CA ARG A 465 -3.85 -5.91 19.15
C ARG A 465 -4.49 -4.78 18.36
N ALA A 466 -3.74 -3.72 18.10
CA ALA A 466 -4.19 -2.58 17.31
C ALA A 466 -4.58 -3.01 15.88
N GLN A 467 -3.79 -3.89 15.25
CA GLN A 467 -4.10 -4.42 13.93
C GLN A 467 -5.37 -5.28 13.93
N ALA A 468 -5.56 -6.13 14.93
CA ALA A 468 -6.79 -6.91 15.08
C ALA A 468 -8.03 -6.01 15.25
N ALA A 469 -7.92 -4.96 16.06
CA ALA A 469 -8.98 -3.98 16.26
C ALA A 469 -9.31 -3.21 14.96
N ARG A 470 -8.29 -2.74 14.23
CA ARG A 470 -8.48 -2.05 12.94
C ARG A 470 -9.17 -2.93 11.92
N LEU A 471 -8.76 -4.19 11.79
CA LEU A 471 -9.40 -5.12 10.86
C LEU A 471 -10.86 -5.39 11.24
N ALA A 472 -11.16 -5.59 12.53
CA ALA A 472 -12.53 -5.78 12.99
C ALA A 472 -13.42 -4.55 12.71
N ALA A 473 -12.88 -3.35 12.94
CA ALA A 473 -13.58 -2.09 12.67
C ALA A 473 -13.84 -1.89 11.16
N PHE A 474 -12.81 -2.11 10.32
CA PHE A 474 -12.94 -2.05 8.86
C PHE A 474 -14.03 -2.98 8.36
N VAL A 475 -13.99 -4.25 8.76
CA VAL A 475 -14.98 -5.26 8.37
C VAL A 475 -16.38 -4.84 8.80
N SER A 476 -16.55 -4.42 10.05
CA SER A 476 -17.86 -4.03 10.58
C SER A 476 -18.42 -2.79 9.87
N ALA A 477 -17.57 -1.83 9.52
CA ALA A 477 -17.97 -0.63 8.78
C ALA A 477 -18.43 -0.95 7.36
N ARG A 478 -17.73 -1.84 6.64
CA ARG A 478 -18.12 -2.31 5.30
C ARG A 478 -19.45 -3.06 5.32
N ASP A 479 -19.63 -3.93 6.31
CA ASP A 479 -20.88 -4.67 6.50
C ASP A 479 -22.04 -3.72 6.79
N ALA A 480 -21.83 -2.70 7.63
CA ALA A 480 -22.83 -1.68 7.95
C ALA A 480 -23.18 -0.76 6.77
N ALA A 481 -22.23 -0.50 5.87
CA ALA A 481 -22.45 0.26 4.64
C ALA A 481 -23.18 -0.52 3.54
N GLY A 482 -23.46 -1.81 3.74
CA GLY A 482 -24.09 -2.67 2.73
C GLY A 482 -23.14 -3.12 1.61
N GLU A 483 -21.82 -3.00 1.81
CA GLU A 483 -20.79 -3.36 0.84
C GLU A 483 -19.80 -4.39 1.42
N PRO A 484 -20.27 -5.57 1.86
CA PRO A 484 -19.44 -6.56 2.54
C PRO A 484 -18.36 -7.12 1.61
N VAL A 485 -17.11 -7.10 2.08
CA VAL A 485 -16.00 -7.79 1.40
C VAL A 485 -16.06 -9.28 1.75
N PRO A 486 -15.98 -10.21 0.76
CA PRO A 486 -15.97 -11.64 1.04
C PRO A 486 -14.87 -12.05 2.03
N SER A 487 -15.21 -12.92 2.99
CA SER A 487 -14.25 -13.33 4.04
C SER A 487 -13.04 -14.07 3.48
N ALA A 488 -13.19 -14.76 2.34
CA ALA A 488 -12.09 -15.43 1.64
C ALA A 488 -11.09 -14.42 1.05
N ASP A 489 -11.56 -13.31 0.48
CA ASP A 489 -10.71 -12.26 -0.08
C ASP A 489 -9.91 -11.55 1.03
N ILE A 490 -10.53 -11.37 2.20
CA ILE A 490 -9.84 -10.87 3.40
C ILE A 490 -8.74 -11.85 3.82
N ALA A 491 -9.07 -13.14 3.93
CA ALA A 491 -8.10 -14.17 4.32
C ALA A 491 -6.91 -14.21 3.33
N TRP A 492 -7.21 -14.20 2.03
CA TRP A 492 -6.22 -14.18 0.96
C TRP A 492 -5.31 -12.95 1.03
N SER A 493 -5.91 -11.76 1.18
CA SER A 493 -5.16 -10.49 1.24
C SER A 493 -4.25 -10.43 2.46
N LEU A 494 -4.72 -10.90 3.62
CA LEU A 494 -3.92 -10.97 4.84
C LEU A 494 -2.73 -11.94 4.71
N ALA A 495 -2.92 -13.06 4.01
CA ALA A 495 -1.90 -14.07 3.83
C ALA A 495 -0.84 -13.71 2.77
N THR A 496 -1.20 -12.95 1.75
CA THR A 496 -0.37 -12.75 0.56
C THR A 496 0.17 -11.33 0.37
N ALA A 497 -0.54 -10.32 0.89
CA ALA A 497 -0.26 -8.91 0.63
C ALA A 497 0.20 -8.12 1.88
N ARG A 498 0.59 -8.82 2.96
CA ARG A 498 1.04 -8.20 4.22
C ARG A 498 2.35 -8.81 4.70
N THR A 499 3.19 -7.96 5.29
CA THR A 499 4.38 -8.43 6.00
C THR A 499 3.96 -9.24 7.23
N VAL A 500 4.51 -10.44 7.38
CA VAL A 500 4.27 -11.27 8.56
C VAL A 500 5.30 -10.95 9.64
N HIS A 501 4.87 -10.23 10.67
CA HIS A 501 5.70 -9.81 11.79
C HIS A 501 5.87 -10.91 12.86
N SER A 502 6.60 -10.59 13.93
CA SER A 502 7.00 -11.53 14.98
C SER A 502 5.83 -11.98 15.85
N HIS A 503 4.92 -11.09 16.23
CA HIS A 503 3.74 -11.44 17.03
C HIS A 503 2.58 -11.69 16.10
N ARG A 504 1.96 -12.86 16.21
CA ARG A 504 0.98 -13.37 15.25
C ARG A 504 -0.28 -13.84 15.96
N CYS A 505 -1.40 -13.68 15.29
CA CYS A 505 -2.67 -14.27 15.63
C CYS A 505 -3.29 -14.86 14.37
N VAL A 506 -3.80 -16.07 14.48
CA VAL A 506 -4.62 -16.71 13.45
C VAL A 506 -6.00 -16.94 14.03
N VAL A 507 -7.00 -16.33 13.43
CA VAL A 507 -8.41 -16.57 13.74
C VAL A 507 -8.98 -17.53 12.71
N LEU A 508 -9.41 -18.69 13.17
CA LEU A 508 -10.03 -19.75 12.37
C LEU A 508 -11.55 -19.69 12.57
N GLY A 509 -12.29 -19.46 11.50
CA GLY A 509 -13.75 -19.39 11.55
C GLY A 509 -14.41 -19.88 10.27
N SER A 510 -15.58 -20.51 10.41
CA SER A 510 -16.42 -20.97 9.29
C SER A 510 -17.42 -19.91 8.83
N ASP A 511 -17.62 -18.86 9.63
CA ASP A 511 -18.51 -17.75 9.32
C ASP A 511 -17.93 -16.40 9.76
N ARG A 512 -18.52 -15.32 9.23
CA ARG A 512 -18.12 -13.93 9.48
C ARG A 512 -18.17 -13.54 10.95
N SER A 513 -19.14 -14.05 11.71
CA SER A 513 -19.31 -13.71 13.13
C SER A 513 -18.19 -14.30 13.97
N ALA A 514 -17.88 -15.58 13.77
CA ALA A 514 -16.79 -16.26 14.46
C ALA A 514 -15.43 -15.58 14.20
N LEU A 515 -15.19 -15.16 12.95
CA LEU A 515 -13.97 -14.44 12.57
C LEU A 515 -13.86 -13.07 13.28
N LEU A 516 -14.95 -12.31 13.32
CA LEU A 516 -15.01 -11.02 14.01
C LEU A 516 -14.84 -11.14 15.53
N ASP A 517 -15.47 -12.13 16.15
CA ASP A 517 -15.34 -12.38 17.58
C ASP A 517 -13.92 -12.82 17.96
N GLY A 518 -13.27 -13.61 17.11
CA GLY A 518 -11.87 -13.96 17.29
C GLY A 518 -10.93 -12.76 17.16
N LEU A 519 -11.18 -11.85 16.22
CA LEU A 519 -10.41 -10.59 16.12
C LEU A 519 -10.59 -9.71 17.35
N ARG A 520 -11.82 -9.58 17.88
CA ARG A 520 -12.08 -8.84 19.13
C ARG A 520 -11.37 -9.47 20.32
N ALA A 521 -11.40 -10.80 20.44
CA ALA A 521 -10.67 -11.52 21.47
C ALA A 521 -9.15 -11.27 21.36
N CYS A 522 -8.60 -11.28 20.15
CA CYS A 522 -7.20 -10.95 19.91
C CYS A 522 -6.87 -9.50 20.29
N ALA A 523 -7.69 -8.53 19.90
CA ALA A 523 -7.53 -7.12 20.24
C ALA A 523 -7.53 -6.88 21.77
N GLU A 524 -8.38 -7.61 22.49
CA GLU A 524 -8.48 -7.55 23.96
C GLU A 524 -7.41 -8.40 24.67
N GLY A 525 -6.60 -9.17 23.93
CA GLY A 525 -5.59 -10.06 24.50
C GLY A 525 -6.16 -11.26 25.25
N ARG A 526 -7.39 -11.68 24.93
CA ARG A 526 -8.06 -12.83 25.53
C ARG A 526 -7.85 -14.10 24.70
N THR A 527 -7.90 -15.25 25.36
CA THR A 527 -8.01 -16.55 24.69
C THR A 527 -9.46 -16.78 24.24
N ALA A 528 -9.63 -17.41 23.08
CA ALA A 528 -10.93 -17.79 22.55
C ALA A 528 -10.81 -19.03 21.65
N PRO A 529 -11.88 -19.84 21.50
CA PRO A 529 -11.91 -20.93 20.52
C PRO A 529 -11.59 -20.41 19.11
N GLY A 530 -10.80 -21.17 18.35
CA GLY A 530 -10.40 -20.77 17.00
C GLY A 530 -9.35 -19.65 16.93
N VAL A 531 -8.90 -19.10 18.06
CA VAL A 531 -7.87 -18.05 18.10
C VAL A 531 -6.54 -18.64 18.58
N VAL A 532 -5.53 -18.60 17.71
CA VAL A 532 -4.18 -19.05 18.01
C VAL A 532 -3.24 -17.86 17.99
N THR A 533 -2.62 -17.54 19.13
CA THR A 533 -1.64 -16.45 19.26
C THR A 533 -0.26 -16.99 19.58
N GLY A 534 0.78 -16.31 19.11
CA GLY A 534 2.16 -16.69 19.39
C GLY A 534 3.17 -15.67 18.90
N ALA A 535 4.40 -15.79 19.40
CA ALA A 535 5.55 -15.06 18.90
C ALA A 535 6.46 -16.02 18.12
N ALA A 536 6.86 -15.63 16.91
CA ALA A 536 7.75 -16.42 16.08
C ALA A 536 9.14 -16.53 16.73
N THR A 537 9.64 -17.75 16.86
CA THR A 537 11.01 -18.03 17.31
C THR A 537 11.79 -18.70 16.17
N PRO A 538 13.05 -18.31 15.92
CA PRO A 538 13.91 -19.04 15.00
C PRO A 538 14.13 -20.46 15.53
N GLY A 539 14.11 -21.45 14.65
CA GLY A 539 14.31 -22.83 15.06
C GLY A 539 14.22 -23.80 13.89
N LYS A 540 14.67 -25.04 14.15
CA LYS A 540 14.48 -26.16 13.24
C LYS A 540 13.12 -26.81 13.50
N THR A 541 12.48 -27.31 12.45
CA THR A 541 11.18 -27.98 12.51
C THR A 541 11.38 -29.49 12.44
N ALA A 542 10.71 -30.24 13.31
CA ALA A 542 10.68 -31.70 13.25
C ALA A 542 9.25 -32.20 13.04
N PHE A 543 9.06 -33.13 12.11
CA PHE A 543 7.79 -33.86 11.98
C PHE A 543 7.88 -35.20 12.69
N LEU A 544 6.89 -35.47 13.54
CA LEU A 544 6.83 -36.66 14.38
C LEU A 544 5.68 -37.57 13.91
N PHE A 545 6.03 -38.78 13.50
CA PHE A 545 5.10 -39.79 13.01
C PHE A 545 4.68 -40.72 14.15
N THR A 546 3.38 -40.93 14.30
CA THR A 546 2.82 -41.60 15.48
C THR A 546 3.02 -43.10 15.48
N GLY A 547 2.90 -43.69 16.67
CA GLY A 547 2.86 -45.13 16.85
C GLY A 547 1.46 -45.71 16.70
N GLN A 548 1.35 -47.03 16.86
CA GLN A 548 0.06 -47.67 17.09
C GLN A 548 -0.59 -47.14 18.37
N GLY A 549 -1.89 -46.84 18.32
CA GLY A 549 -2.66 -46.19 19.40
C GLY A 549 -3.33 -44.88 18.97
N ALA A 550 -2.91 -44.29 17.86
CA ALA A 550 -3.49 -43.04 17.32
C ALA A 550 -4.70 -43.26 16.39
N GLN A 551 -4.99 -44.51 16.00
CA GLN A 551 -6.03 -44.83 15.04
C GLN A 551 -7.44 -44.57 15.58
N ARG A 552 -8.33 -44.08 14.70
CA ARG A 552 -9.76 -43.97 14.95
C ARG A 552 -10.54 -44.20 13.66
N ALA A 553 -11.78 -44.66 13.78
CA ALA A 553 -12.67 -44.78 12.63
C ALA A 553 -12.82 -43.42 11.92
N GLY A 554 -12.80 -43.44 10.59
CA GLY A 554 -12.92 -42.25 9.73
C GLY A 554 -11.75 -41.26 9.84
N MET A 555 -10.58 -41.66 10.36
CA MET A 555 -9.41 -40.76 10.40
C MET A 555 -9.03 -40.29 8.99
N GLY A 556 -8.81 -38.98 8.84
CA GLY A 556 -8.42 -38.35 7.56
C GLY A 556 -9.54 -38.17 6.53
N MET A 557 -10.76 -38.67 6.75
CA MET A 557 -11.80 -38.65 5.69
C MET A 557 -12.36 -37.25 5.42
N GLU A 558 -12.47 -36.39 6.42
CA GLU A 558 -12.79 -34.97 6.21
C GLU A 558 -11.72 -34.27 5.34
N LEU A 559 -10.44 -34.63 5.54
CA LEU A 559 -9.34 -34.09 4.74
C LEU A 559 -9.36 -34.66 3.31
N TYR A 560 -9.73 -35.92 3.15
CA TYR A 560 -9.93 -36.55 1.85
C TYR A 560 -11.00 -35.82 1.03
N ASP A 561 -12.12 -35.48 1.65
CA ASP A 561 -13.22 -34.77 0.96
C ASP A 561 -12.88 -33.29 0.68
N THR A 562 -11.99 -32.69 1.48
CA THR A 562 -11.66 -31.25 1.41
C THR A 562 -10.45 -30.94 0.54
N PHE A 563 -9.41 -31.77 0.56
CA PHE A 563 -8.10 -31.49 -0.03
C PHE A 563 -7.72 -32.55 -1.08
N PRO A 564 -7.76 -32.21 -2.39
CA PRO A 564 -7.36 -33.13 -3.45
C PRO A 564 -5.95 -33.71 -3.26
N VAL A 565 -5.00 -32.91 -2.77
CA VAL A 565 -3.62 -33.38 -2.49
C VAL A 565 -3.59 -34.47 -1.43
N PHE A 566 -4.43 -34.36 -0.38
CA PHE A 566 -4.55 -35.41 0.61
C PHE A 566 -5.19 -36.65 0.00
N ALA A 567 -6.27 -36.49 -0.77
CA ALA A 567 -6.98 -37.60 -1.39
C ALA A 567 -6.10 -38.40 -2.34
N GLU A 568 -5.36 -37.72 -3.21
CA GLU A 568 -4.41 -38.34 -4.15
C GLU A 568 -3.31 -39.10 -3.41
N ALA A 569 -2.67 -38.48 -2.41
CA ALA A 569 -1.63 -39.14 -1.63
C ALA A 569 -2.16 -40.32 -0.80
N PHE A 570 -3.38 -40.21 -0.28
CA PHE A 570 -4.05 -41.28 0.46
C PHE A 570 -4.37 -42.47 -0.44
N ASP A 571 -4.92 -42.22 -1.63
CA ASP A 571 -5.27 -43.26 -2.59
C ASP A 571 -4.01 -43.95 -3.14
N GLU A 572 -2.93 -43.21 -3.38
CA GLU A 572 -1.64 -43.77 -3.78
C GLU A 572 -1.07 -44.70 -2.69
N ALA A 573 -1.10 -44.26 -1.42
CA ALA A 573 -0.66 -45.09 -0.29
C ALA A 573 -1.55 -46.34 -0.12
N CYS A 574 -2.87 -46.22 -0.26
CA CYS A 574 -3.78 -47.36 -0.20
C CYS A 574 -3.51 -48.36 -1.32
N ALA A 575 -3.31 -47.89 -2.56
CA ALA A 575 -3.00 -48.74 -3.70
C ALA A 575 -1.69 -49.51 -3.53
N ALA A 576 -0.70 -48.95 -2.83
CA ALA A 576 0.54 -49.64 -2.50
C ALA A 576 0.38 -50.71 -1.40
N LEU A 577 -0.57 -50.52 -0.47
CA LEU A 577 -0.81 -51.43 0.66
C LEU A 577 -1.74 -52.59 0.31
N ASP A 578 -2.78 -52.33 -0.48
CA ASP A 578 -3.86 -53.27 -0.78
C ASP A 578 -3.40 -54.61 -1.37
N PRO A 579 -2.35 -54.70 -2.24
CA PRO A 579 -1.81 -55.98 -2.71
C PRO A 579 -1.27 -56.89 -1.60
N HIS A 580 -1.11 -56.39 -0.38
CA HIS A 580 -0.59 -57.10 0.78
C HIS A 580 -1.64 -57.34 1.87
N LEU A 581 -2.92 -57.04 1.62
CA LEU A 581 -4.00 -57.16 2.61
C LEU A 581 -5.18 -57.99 2.05
N ASP A 582 -5.98 -58.55 2.95
CA ASP A 582 -7.13 -59.39 2.57
C ASP A 582 -8.37 -58.56 2.17
N GLN A 583 -8.38 -57.27 2.51
CA GLN A 583 -9.42 -56.31 2.13
C GLN A 583 -8.83 -54.91 1.93
N PRO A 584 -9.49 -54.03 1.16
CA PRO A 584 -9.00 -52.68 0.92
C PRO A 584 -8.85 -51.87 2.22
N ILE A 585 -7.68 -51.26 2.42
CA ILE A 585 -7.36 -50.54 3.65
C ILE A 585 -8.25 -49.30 3.83
N ALA A 586 -8.63 -48.65 2.73
CA ALA A 586 -9.54 -47.51 2.76
C ALA A 586 -10.91 -47.85 3.37
N HIS A 587 -11.44 -49.06 3.12
CA HIS A 587 -12.70 -49.52 3.72
C HIS A 587 -12.56 -49.68 5.24
N THR A 588 -11.46 -50.28 5.70
CA THR A 588 -11.11 -50.40 7.12
C THR A 588 -11.02 -49.03 7.80
N ILE A 589 -10.36 -48.06 7.16
CA ILE A 589 -10.22 -46.70 7.69
C ILE A 589 -11.58 -46.00 7.81
N ARG A 590 -12.41 -46.06 6.76
CA ARG A 590 -13.74 -45.41 6.74
C ARG A 590 -14.70 -45.99 7.78
N THR A 591 -14.76 -47.31 7.89
CA THR A 591 -15.75 -48.01 8.73
C THR A 591 -15.26 -48.28 10.15
N GLY A 592 -13.95 -48.31 10.37
CA GLY A 592 -13.32 -48.78 11.60
C GLY A 592 -13.35 -50.31 11.77
N GLN A 593 -13.95 -51.06 10.85
CA GLN A 593 -14.00 -52.53 10.94
C GLN A 593 -12.59 -53.10 10.89
N HIS A 594 -12.24 -53.93 11.87
CA HIS A 594 -10.91 -54.55 12.02
C HIS A 594 -9.75 -53.56 12.29
N LEU A 595 -10.03 -52.28 12.51
CA LEU A 595 -8.99 -51.27 12.76
C LEU A 595 -8.25 -51.47 14.09
N ASP A 596 -8.80 -52.30 14.99
CA ASP A 596 -8.19 -52.77 16.24
C ASP A 596 -7.23 -53.95 16.04
N GLN A 597 -7.25 -54.60 14.87
CA GLN A 597 -6.32 -55.66 14.53
C GLN A 597 -5.04 -55.07 13.96
N THR A 598 -3.89 -55.37 14.58
CA THR A 598 -2.56 -54.91 14.16
C THR A 598 -2.30 -55.06 12.65
N LEU A 599 -2.81 -56.15 12.04
CA LEU A 599 -2.74 -56.37 10.59
C LEU A 599 -3.23 -55.18 9.76
N TYR A 600 -4.30 -54.50 10.21
CA TYR A 600 -4.87 -53.34 9.53
C TYR A 600 -4.48 -52.02 10.19
N THR A 601 -4.23 -52.00 11.51
CA THR A 601 -3.88 -50.75 12.23
C THR A 601 -2.61 -50.11 11.68
N GLN A 602 -1.52 -50.87 11.49
CA GLN A 602 -0.24 -50.27 11.07
C GLN A 602 -0.27 -49.76 9.62
N PRO A 603 -0.78 -50.53 8.63
CA PRO A 603 -0.98 -50.02 7.27
C PRO A 603 -1.89 -48.79 7.23
N ALA A 604 -2.96 -48.78 8.01
CA ALA A 604 -3.90 -47.66 8.06
C ALA A 604 -3.23 -46.37 8.55
N LEU A 605 -2.46 -46.45 9.65
CA LEU A 605 -1.71 -45.32 10.19
C LEU A 605 -0.66 -44.81 9.18
N PHE A 606 0.08 -45.72 8.55
CA PHE A 606 1.05 -45.37 7.51
C PHE A 606 0.39 -44.59 6.35
N ALA A 607 -0.72 -45.08 5.80
CA ALA A 607 -1.42 -44.40 4.70
C ALA A 607 -1.86 -42.97 5.08
N VAL A 608 -2.45 -42.81 6.26
CA VAL A 608 -2.93 -41.50 6.74
C VAL A 608 -1.77 -40.56 7.03
N GLU A 609 -0.70 -41.04 7.66
CA GLU A 609 0.45 -40.20 7.97
C GLU A 609 1.22 -39.75 6.72
N VAL A 610 1.33 -40.60 5.69
CA VAL A 610 1.88 -40.21 4.38
C VAL A 610 1.03 -39.13 3.74
N ALA A 611 -0.31 -39.31 3.71
CA ALA A 611 -1.22 -38.33 3.15
C ALA A 611 -1.20 -37.00 3.92
N LEU A 612 -1.14 -37.03 5.26
CA LEU A 612 -0.99 -35.85 6.11
C LEU A 612 0.31 -35.11 5.80
N TYR A 613 1.41 -35.83 5.65
CA TYR A 613 2.68 -35.22 5.29
C TYR A 613 2.59 -34.50 3.94
N ARG A 614 2.05 -35.15 2.91
CA ARG A 614 1.91 -34.55 1.57
C ARG A 614 1.01 -33.31 1.58
N LEU A 615 -0.06 -33.32 2.37
CA LEU A 615 -0.90 -32.15 2.56
C LEU A 615 -0.12 -30.98 3.17
N VAL A 616 0.58 -31.20 4.28
CA VAL A 616 1.38 -30.16 4.94
C VAL A 616 2.52 -29.65 4.06
N GLU A 617 3.18 -30.56 3.33
CA GLU A 617 4.22 -30.22 2.35
C GLU A 617 3.68 -29.32 1.23
N SER A 618 2.44 -29.56 0.79
CA SER A 618 1.80 -28.74 -0.26
C SER A 618 1.56 -27.29 0.16
N PHE A 619 1.48 -27.01 1.46
CA PHE A 619 1.43 -25.65 2.01
C PHE A 619 2.82 -24.99 2.11
N GLY A 620 3.87 -25.66 1.65
CA GLY A 620 5.25 -25.16 1.67
C GLY A 620 6.00 -25.42 2.98
N VAL A 621 5.41 -26.15 3.93
CA VAL A 621 6.06 -26.48 5.21
C VAL A 621 6.92 -27.73 5.04
N ARG A 622 8.24 -27.57 5.24
CA ARG A 622 9.21 -28.67 5.14
C ARG A 622 9.93 -28.88 6.47
N PRO A 623 10.05 -30.12 6.97
CA PRO A 623 10.79 -30.40 8.19
C PRO A 623 12.31 -30.40 7.95
N ASP A 624 13.08 -29.97 8.95
CA ASP A 624 14.53 -30.20 9.03
C ASP A 624 14.84 -31.64 9.48
N PHE A 625 13.94 -32.22 10.26
CA PHE A 625 14.07 -33.57 10.80
C PHE A 625 12.75 -34.32 10.75
N VAL A 626 12.83 -35.64 10.53
CA VAL A 626 11.70 -36.54 10.70
C VAL A 626 12.08 -37.58 11.74
N ALA A 627 11.13 -37.93 12.60
CA ALA A 627 11.25 -39.03 13.53
C ALA A 627 9.91 -39.73 13.65
N GLY A 628 9.92 -41.00 14.01
CA GLY A 628 8.70 -41.76 14.18
C GLY A 628 8.75 -42.63 15.42
N HIS A 629 7.59 -42.95 15.97
CA HIS A 629 7.52 -43.89 17.08
C HIS A 629 7.16 -45.28 16.57
N SER A 630 8.14 -46.19 16.52
CA SER A 630 7.95 -47.60 16.17
C SER A 630 7.40 -47.85 14.76
N ILE A 631 6.09 -47.84 14.52
CA ILE A 631 5.53 -47.94 13.15
C ILE A 631 5.76 -46.65 12.38
N GLY A 632 5.70 -45.51 13.07
CA GLY A 632 5.91 -44.20 12.47
C GLY A 632 7.33 -44.03 11.93
N GLU A 633 8.33 -44.82 12.38
CA GLU A 633 9.67 -44.78 11.79
C GLU A 633 9.68 -45.25 10.34
N ILE A 634 8.76 -46.15 9.95
CA ILE A 634 8.62 -46.58 8.55
C ILE A 634 8.09 -45.41 7.72
N THR A 635 7.09 -44.68 8.24
CA THR A 635 6.61 -43.43 7.60
C THR A 635 7.73 -42.41 7.49
N ALA A 636 8.45 -42.14 8.59
CA ALA A 636 9.57 -41.19 8.61
C ALA A 636 10.67 -41.59 7.61
N ALA A 637 11.02 -42.87 7.52
CA ALA A 637 12.00 -43.39 6.57
C ALA A 637 11.54 -43.23 5.12
N HIS A 638 10.27 -43.48 4.83
CA HIS A 638 9.70 -43.20 3.50
C HIS A 638 9.77 -41.71 3.15
N ILE A 639 9.33 -40.85 4.06
CA ILE A 639 9.36 -39.39 3.87
C ILE A 639 10.79 -38.85 3.71
N ALA A 640 11.77 -39.43 4.42
CA ALA A 640 13.18 -39.13 4.26
C ALA A 640 13.80 -39.67 2.96
N GLY A 641 13.07 -40.44 2.16
CA GLY A 641 13.53 -41.03 0.90
C GLY A 641 14.40 -42.29 1.08
N VAL A 642 14.39 -42.92 2.26
CA VAL A 642 15.10 -44.19 2.51
C VAL A 642 14.40 -45.35 1.79
N PHE A 643 13.06 -45.32 1.78
CA PHE A 643 12.23 -46.29 1.07
C PHE A 643 11.33 -45.57 0.08
N ASP A 644 11.15 -46.14 -1.11
CA ASP A 644 10.02 -45.76 -1.94
C ASP A 644 8.69 -46.23 -1.31
N LEU A 645 7.57 -45.74 -1.85
CA LEU A 645 6.26 -46.03 -1.27
C LEU A 645 5.92 -47.52 -1.31
N THR A 646 6.35 -48.24 -2.35
CA THR A 646 6.04 -49.67 -2.52
C THR A 646 6.82 -50.52 -1.52
N ASP A 647 8.11 -50.23 -1.32
CA ASP A 647 8.95 -50.91 -0.35
C ASP A 647 8.51 -50.62 1.08
N ALA A 648 8.15 -49.37 1.38
CA ALA A 648 7.59 -48.99 2.69
C ALA A 648 6.25 -49.70 2.96
N ALA A 649 5.36 -49.75 1.96
CA ALA A 649 4.08 -50.44 2.04
C ALA A 649 4.25 -51.95 2.28
N ARG A 650 5.18 -52.58 1.57
CA ARG A 650 5.53 -54.00 1.78
C ARG A 650 6.09 -54.23 3.18
N LEU A 651 6.96 -53.35 3.67
CA LEU A 651 7.58 -53.46 4.99
C LEU A 651 6.53 -53.36 6.10
N VAL A 652 5.68 -52.32 6.07
CA VAL A 652 4.67 -52.10 7.12
C VAL A 652 3.62 -53.21 7.14
N THR A 653 3.15 -53.67 5.98
CA THR A 653 2.15 -54.77 5.89
C THR A 653 2.74 -56.11 6.31
N THR A 654 3.98 -56.42 5.93
CA THR A 654 4.69 -57.64 6.37
C THR A 654 4.88 -57.64 7.88
N ARG A 655 5.34 -56.52 8.44
CA ARG A 655 5.50 -56.35 9.89
C ARG A 655 4.16 -56.52 10.61
N ALA A 656 3.11 -55.88 10.13
CA ALA A 656 1.78 -55.94 10.71
C ALA A 656 1.26 -57.39 10.78
N ARG A 657 1.42 -58.16 9.69
CA ARG A 657 1.03 -59.57 9.62
C ARG A 657 1.83 -60.45 10.59
N LEU A 658 3.13 -60.23 10.70
CA LEU A 658 3.96 -60.99 11.65
C LEU A 658 3.57 -60.70 13.10
N MET A 659 3.31 -59.43 13.43
CA MET A 659 2.87 -59.04 14.76
C MET A 659 1.47 -59.55 15.10
N GLN A 660 0.54 -59.57 14.13
CA GLN A 660 -0.81 -60.14 14.31
C GLN A 660 -0.75 -61.64 14.65
N ASN A 661 0.21 -62.36 14.09
CA ASN A 661 0.40 -63.80 14.28
C ASN A 661 1.34 -64.15 15.46
N ALA A 662 1.79 -63.15 16.24
CA ALA A 662 2.64 -63.40 17.39
C ALA A 662 1.90 -64.24 18.45
N THR A 663 2.67 -64.97 19.28
CA THR A 663 2.11 -65.84 20.32
C THR A 663 1.15 -65.07 21.24
N PRO A 664 -0.09 -65.54 21.42
CA PRO A 664 -1.05 -64.92 22.34
C PRO A 664 -0.50 -64.83 23.77
N GLY A 665 -0.87 -63.77 24.51
CA GLY A 665 -0.50 -63.59 25.92
C GLY A 665 0.57 -62.53 26.20
N GLY A 666 1.11 -61.87 25.17
CA GLY A 666 1.93 -60.67 25.34
C GLY A 666 1.07 -59.45 25.73
N THR A 667 1.57 -58.64 26.67
CA THR A 667 0.89 -57.42 27.15
C THR A 667 1.85 -56.24 27.11
N MET A 668 1.37 -55.08 26.69
CA MET A 668 2.08 -53.80 26.80
C MET A 668 1.38 -52.92 27.83
N ILE A 669 2.16 -52.26 28.69
CA ILE A 669 1.65 -51.37 29.75
C ILE A 669 2.40 -50.04 29.67
N ALA A 670 1.67 -48.92 29.63
CA ALA A 670 2.26 -47.60 29.81
C ALA A 670 2.41 -47.32 31.31
N ILE A 671 3.65 -47.08 31.76
CA ILE A 671 3.96 -46.85 33.18
C ILE A 671 4.39 -45.40 33.33
N GLN A 672 3.66 -44.63 34.14
CA GLN A 672 4.16 -43.37 34.67
C GLN A 672 4.95 -43.71 35.95
N ALA A 673 6.27 -43.75 35.82
CA ALA A 673 7.19 -43.93 36.95
C ALA A 673 7.97 -42.63 37.16
N ASP A 674 7.96 -42.14 38.40
CA ASP A 674 8.67 -40.92 38.83
C ASP A 674 10.18 -41.13 38.95
#